data_AF-A0A7X9P1Y1-F1
#
_entry.id   AF-A0A7X9P1Y1-F1
#
_cell.length_a   1.000
_cell.length_b   1.000
_cell.length_c   1.000
_cell.angle_alpha   90.00
_cell.angle_beta   90.00
_cell.angle_gamma   90.00
#
_symmetry.space_group_name_H-M   'P 1'
#
loop_
_entity.id
_entity.type
_entity.pdbx_description
1 polymer ?
#
loop_
_entity_poly.entity_id
_entity_poly.type
_entity_poly.pdbx_seq_one_letter_code
_entity_poly.pdbx_strand_id
1 'polypeptide(L)'
;MSSYIYNFNLKTDLSEIEPLKVRSIHLQCTQDEFYETFEYALQFKELNDLNIYIQNREEKSDNFNLILPETISNFCTLNKFSLYADNKINVTLPKILFELESISDISVDRVNVTLPNSLDKITSIGYLSLSEVVNLPSFFEYFPNLTSLVLGSSYTSNINLPSSIGNCTKLINLDLSYFNNKTLPFDISKLASLQRLHINYFTNLTALPESIFNLSNINTFFLKNTAVSELPEGIGKGLTFNSIYLKSNPIKELPASFYTMSCNSIHLENNQFEALDFRLFNISNLRYLNIEEKVTEINNVDPKWVKENQNLEISFEGTAFDVIPPALQLLPVIKSLNIKNSKKLDCTGISKIKKIETLHLSNIKEESKAEIMSIKNCKRFVGFRGTRTVHSDASKFYAILFGSNVTLTLKEKIIKVIQKKEALDHFSIYELLCSITVSNKEWQLKVEKVLQKRISEQLEVPLNKDSNLFILGKISTTKTEFKEKYAPYFNISNRLNDKVTHFVLGRMPKEVLKLEEEQIDKKFISESDLTDYVNNINPGYIIEEASNDSQISDNIKNLLLSEDESSQLLALEMLKTGGIPKDIINELFFIQKTTNNSTIRKATANVLKANAPNEMLVAVNDRSGLRNPEKFEEYELYAKFKKLSKKWNTEVACQLAYHIYQKHKIGLRYIVVFGKKTTLWEKVIPFFLKDGVLDWTSALGYEKRTDVPNYHESFFNAHRPLPNEILKNHKVTELILHNSRQEKIEDTISEYVDLEILDISYNDLNSLPYSISELSKLKVLDLKYNFSIKVLPKGVYDIPSLEQLHISEHVEFNEEIFKKKLPNCQVIKYESKVKIEY
;
A
#
# COMPACT_ATOMS: atom_id res chain seq x y z
N MET A 1 -10.93 -25.55 -29.47
CA MET A 1 -11.96 -24.85 -30.28
C MET A 1 -12.28 -23.58 -29.54
N SER A 2 -11.70 -22.48 -30.01
CA SER A 2 -11.47 -21.24 -29.27
C SER A 2 -12.77 -20.52 -28.93
N SER A 3 -13.09 -20.48 -27.64
CA SER A 3 -13.96 -19.48 -27.03
C SER A 3 -13.34 -18.10 -27.27
N TYR A 4 -13.73 -17.43 -28.35
CA TYR A 4 -13.38 -16.03 -28.53
C TYR A 4 -14.15 -15.22 -27.47
N ILE A 5 -13.46 -14.77 -26.43
CA ILE A 5 -14.00 -13.80 -25.48
C ILE A 5 -14.03 -12.46 -26.21
N TYR A 6 -15.12 -12.19 -26.92
CA TYR A 6 -15.36 -10.86 -27.48
C TYR A 6 -15.92 -9.97 -26.38
N ASN A 7 -15.14 -8.97 -25.97
CA ASN A 7 -15.61 -7.86 -25.16
C ASN A 7 -16.31 -6.86 -26.09
N PHE A 8 -17.64 -6.92 -26.13
CA PHE A 8 -18.41 -5.95 -26.92
C PHE A 8 -18.44 -4.62 -26.19
N ASN A 9 -18.02 -3.58 -26.89
CA ASN A 9 -18.35 -2.18 -26.65
C ASN A 9 -18.83 -1.69 -28.02
N LEU A 10 -19.81 -0.79 -28.16
CA LEU A 10 -20.46 -0.37 -29.44
C LEU A 10 -19.52 0.18 -30.55
N LYS A 11 -18.20 0.04 -30.41
CA LYS A 11 -17.12 0.45 -31.32
C LYS A 11 -16.37 -0.71 -31.98
N THR A 12 -16.79 -1.96 -31.79
CA THR A 12 -16.24 -3.13 -32.49
C THR A 12 -16.97 -3.27 -33.83
N ASP A 13 -16.25 -3.22 -34.96
CA ASP A 13 -16.82 -3.56 -36.27
C ASP A 13 -16.91 -5.09 -36.37
N LEU A 14 -18.13 -5.58 -36.41
CA LEU A 14 -18.46 -6.99 -36.23
C LEU A 14 -18.91 -7.65 -37.54
N SER A 15 -18.83 -6.90 -38.65
CA SER A 15 -19.12 -7.37 -40.01
C SER A 15 -18.19 -8.49 -40.49
N GLU A 16 -17.04 -8.70 -39.82
CA GLU A 16 -16.05 -9.73 -40.16
C GLU A 16 -16.17 -11.02 -39.33
N ILE A 17 -17.03 -11.09 -38.32
CA ILE A 17 -17.18 -12.29 -37.46
C ILE A 17 -18.28 -13.18 -38.00
N GLU A 18 -17.92 -14.42 -38.40
CA GLU A 18 -18.90 -15.44 -38.76
C GLU A 18 -19.72 -15.88 -37.53
N PRO A 19 -21.03 -15.60 -37.47
CA PRO A 19 -21.82 -15.83 -36.26
C PRO A 19 -21.92 -17.30 -35.83
N LEU A 20 -21.71 -18.23 -36.76
CA LEU A 20 -21.76 -19.68 -36.54
C LEU A 20 -20.54 -20.23 -35.78
N LYS A 21 -19.45 -19.45 -35.63
CA LYS A 21 -18.21 -19.92 -34.97
C LYS A 21 -18.06 -19.46 -33.52
N VAL A 22 -18.96 -18.60 -33.02
CA VAL A 22 -18.84 -18.00 -31.69
C VAL A 22 -19.65 -18.78 -30.66
N ARG A 23 -18.95 -19.38 -29.69
CA ARG A 23 -19.57 -20.17 -28.61
C ARG A 23 -19.63 -19.45 -27.26
N SER A 24 -18.97 -18.31 -27.09
CA SER A 24 -18.97 -17.55 -25.84
C SER A 24 -18.88 -16.06 -26.14
N ILE A 25 -19.65 -15.23 -25.42
CA ILE A 25 -19.69 -13.77 -25.59
C ILE A 25 -19.62 -13.09 -24.21
N HIS A 26 -18.90 -11.97 -24.13
CA HIS A 26 -18.90 -11.07 -22.97
C HIS A 26 -19.35 -9.66 -23.40
N LEU A 27 -20.59 -9.31 -23.11
CA LEU A 27 -21.15 -8.01 -23.40
C LEU A 27 -20.80 -7.04 -22.29
N GLN A 28 -20.09 -5.95 -22.59
CA GLN A 28 -19.85 -4.87 -21.64
C GLN A 28 -20.55 -3.62 -22.14
N CYS A 29 -21.71 -3.30 -21.56
CA CYS A 29 -22.58 -2.22 -22.03
C CYS A 29 -22.94 -1.29 -20.89
N THR A 30 -23.31 -0.04 -21.22
CA THR A 30 -24.03 0.81 -20.27
C THR A 30 -25.51 0.45 -20.21
N GLN A 31 -26.25 1.00 -19.24
CA GLN A 31 -27.70 0.76 -19.11
C GLN A 31 -28.47 1.12 -20.40
N ASP A 32 -28.12 2.24 -21.03
CA ASP A 32 -28.81 2.73 -22.24
C ASP A 32 -28.50 1.87 -23.48
N GLU A 33 -27.32 1.24 -23.50
CA GLU A 33 -26.82 0.44 -24.63
C GLU A 33 -27.27 -1.03 -24.55
N PHE A 34 -27.90 -1.45 -23.45
CA PHE A 34 -28.20 -2.86 -23.18
C PHE A 34 -29.03 -3.50 -24.29
N TYR A 35 -30.17 -2.91 -24.65
CA TYR A 35 -31.08 -3.52 -25.63
C TYR A 35 -30.46 -3.59 -27.03
N GLU A 36 -29.73 -2.56 -27.45
CA GLU A 36 -29.00 -2.55 -28.73
C GLU A 36 -27.92 -3.64 -28.75
N THR A 37 -27.14 -3.74 -27.67
CA THR A 37 -26.08 -4.73 -27.54
C THR A 37 -26.66 -6.16 -27.47
N PHE A 38 -27.80 -6.33 -26.79
CA PHE A 38 -28.49 -7.62 -26.68
C PHE A 38 -29.07 -8.08 -28.01
N GLU A 39 -29.75 -7.20 -28.75
CA GLU A 39 -30.25 -7.48 -30.10
C GLU A 39 -29.11 -7.84 -31.06
N TYR A 40 -27.95 -7.18 -30.94
CA TYR A 40 -26.77 -7.54 -31.70
C TYR A 40 -26.30 -8.97 -31.39
N ALA A 41 -26.30 -9.35 -30.11
CA ALA A 41 -25.88 -10.69 -29.70
C ALA A 41 -26.77 -11.80 -30.28
N LEU A 42 -28.05 -11.53 -30.59
CA LEU A 42 -28.98 -12.51 -31.19
C LEU A 42 -28.53 -13.02 -32.57
N GLN A 43 -27.57 -12.37 -33.23
CA GLN A 43 -26.99 -12.86 -34.48
C GLN A 43 -26.20 -14.17 -34.29
N PHE A 44 -25.70 -14.44 -33.08
CA PHE A 44 -24.88 -15.61 -32.73
C PHE A 44 -25.75 -16.78 -32.23
N LYS A 45 -26.38 -17.50 -33.14
CA LYS A 45 -27.35 -18.56 -32.81
C LYS A 45 -26.75 -19.81 -32.14
N GLU A 46 -25.46 -20.09 -32.36
CA GLU A 46 -24.73 -21.25 -31.78
C GLU A 46 -23.93 -20.87 -30.51
N LEU A 47 -24.40 -19.86 -29.77
CA LEU A 47 -23.77 -19.40 -28.55
C LEU A 47 -24.00 -20.38 -27.39
N ASN A 48 -22.93 -20.80 -26.71
CA ASN A 48 -23.02 -21.63 -25.50
C ASN A 48 -22.94 -20.78 -24.23
N ASP A 49 -22.15 -19.71 -24.20
CA ASP A 49 -21.99 -18.89 -23.01
C ASP A 49 -22.29 -17.41 -23.31
N LEU A 50 -23.22 -16.81 -22.58
CA LEU A 50 -23.54 -15.39 -22.65
C LEU A 50 -23.24 -14.72 -21.31
N ASN A 51 -22.21 -13.89 -21.27
CA ASN A 51 -21.87 -13.09 -20.10
C ASN A 51 -22.19 -11.62 -20.38
N ILE A 52 -22.90 -10.97 -19.47
CA ILE A 52 -23.32 -9.57 -19.60
C ILE A 52 -22.83 -8.80 -18.38
N TYR A 53 -22.07 -7.75 -18.62
CA TYR A 53 -21.62 -6.80 -17.64
C TYR A 53 -22.21 -5.41 -17.94
N ILE A 54 -23.03 -4.91 -17.03
CA ILE A 54 -23.65 -3.60 -17.12
C ILE A 54 -22.83 -2.58 -16.31
N GLN A 55 -22.17 -1.67 -17.00
CA GLN A 55 -21.41 -0.57 -16.41
C GLN A 55 -22.32 0.62 -16.14
N ASN A 56 -22.18 1.22 -14.96
CA ASN A 56 -22.86 2.46 -14.65
C ASN A 56 -21.86 3.62 -14.56
N ARG A 57 -22.06 4.65 -15.40
CA ARG A 57 -21.25 5.88 -15.40
C ARG A 57 -21.82 6.97 -14.47
N GLU A 58 -23.01 6.79 -13.92
CA GLU A 58 -23.69 7.81 -13.12
C GLU A 58 -24.05 7.32 -11.70
N GLU A 59 -23.75 8.14 -10.70
CA GLU A 59 -24.04 7.88 -9.27
C GLU A 59 -25.54 7.94 -8.91
N LYS A 60 -26.46 8.05 -9.88
CA LYS A 60 -27.89 8.32 -9.63
C LYS A 60 -28.84 7.49 -10.49
N SER A 61 -29.00 6.20 -10.21
CA SER A 61 -30.14 5.45 -10.79
C SER A 61 -30.60 4.27 -9.92
N ASP A 62 -31.06 4.51 -8.69
CA ASP A 62 -31.65 3.46 -7.84
C ASP A 62 -32.97 2.86 -8.41
N ASN A 63 -33.43 3.31 -9.58
CA ASN A 63 -34.73 2.94 -10.19
C ASN A 63 -34.65 2.32 -11.58
N PHE A 64 -33.46 1.94 -12.09
CA PHE A 64 -33.40 1.28 -13.41
C PHE A 64 -33.97 -0.15 -13.31
N ASN A 65 -34.99 -0.43 -14.13
CA ASN A 65 -35.59 -1.75 -14.25
C ASN A 65 -35.34 -2.28 -15.66
N LEU A 66 -34.51 -3.31 -15.75
CA LEU A 66 -34.16 -4.02 -16.96
C LEU A 66 -35.03 -5.27 -17.09
N ILE A 67 -35.66 -5.43 -18.24
CA ILE A 67 -36.41 -6.64 -18.55
C ILE A 67 -35.58 -7.41 -19.56
N LEU A 68 -35.12 -8.60 -19.20
CA LEU A 68 -34.37 -9.45 -20.12
C LEU A 68 -35.34 -9.93 -21.23
N PRO A 69 -35.07 -9.65 -22.52
CA PRO A 69 -36.03 -9.93 -23.58
C PRO A 69 -36.33 -11.44 -23.76
N GLU A 70 -37.57 -11.77 -24.13
CA GLU A 70 -37.94 -13.15 -24.49
C GLU A 70 -37.22 -13.66 -25.75
N THR A 71 -36.64 -12.75 -26.54
CA THR A 71 -35.78 -13.07 -27.68
C THR A 71 -34.51 -13.83 -27.29
N ILE A 72 -34.19 -13.95 -25.99
CA ILE A 72 -33.15 -14.86 -25.47
C ILE A 72 -33.39 -16.32 -25.90
N SER A 73 -34.63 -16.69 -26.21
CA SER A 73 -35.00 -17.99 -26.79
C SER A 73 -34.35 -18.29 -28.15
N ASN A 74 -33.85 -17.26 -28.85
CA ASN A 74 -33.15 -17.44 -30.12
C ASN A 74 -31.76 -18.08 -29.96
N PHE A 75 -31.20 -18.11 -28.75
CA PHE A 75 -29.94 -18.82 -28.47
C PHE A 75 -30.20 -20.31 -28.27
N CYS A 76 -30.20 -21.08 -29.36
CA CYS A 76 -30.61 -22.49 -29.34
C CYS A 76 -29.64 -23.43 -28.60
N THR A 77 -28.40 -22.99 -28.34
CA THR A 77 -27.35 -23.81 -27.72
C THR A 77 -26.87 -23.25 -26.38
N LEU A 78 -27.55 -22.21 -25.84
CA LEU A 78 -27.09 -21.50 -24.65
C LEU A 78 -27.03 -22.46 -23.46
N ASN A 79 -25.82 -22.65 -22.95
CA ASN A 79 -25.49 -23.49 -21.82
C ASN A 79 -25.26 -22.68 -20.54
N LYS A 80 -24.65 -21.49 -20.65
CA LYS A 80 -24.36 -20.62 -19.53
C LYS A 80 -24.83 -19.19 -19.77
N PHE A 81 -25.54 -18.65 -18.80
CA PHE A 81 -25.95 -17.25 -18.78
C PHE A 81 -25.42 -16.59 -17.51
N SER A 82 -24.68 -15.50 -17.68
CA SER A 82 -24.19 -14.67 -16.59
C SER A 82 -24.57 -13.21 -16.80
N LEU A 83 -25.12 -12.56 -15.79
CA LEU A 83 -25.39 -11.13 -15.78
C LEU A 83 -24.87 -10.51 -14.49
N TYR A 84 -24.11 -9.43 -14.61
CA TYR A 84 -23.52 -8.73 -13.48
C TYR A 84 -23.57 -7.21 -13.70
N ALA A 85 -23.79 -6.43 -12.64
CA ALA A 85 -23.80 -4.96 -12.70
C ALA A 85 -23.01 -4.32 -11.55
N ASP A 86 -22.52 -3.09 -11.74
CA ASP A 86 -21.77 -2.36 -10.70
C ASP A 86 -22.65 -1.82 -9.57
N ASN A 87 -23.94 -1.60 -9.81
CA ASN A 87 -24.91 -1.02 -8.87
C ASN A 87 -26.20 -1.84 -8.82
N LYS A 88 -27.03 -1.60 -7.79
CA LYS A 88 -28.34 -2.26 -7.61
C LYS A 88 -29.32 -1.88 -8.72
N ILE A 89 -29.39 -2.69 -9.76
CA ILE A 89 -30.38 -2.60 -10.85
C ILE A 89 -31.47 -3.64 -10.60
N ASN A 90 -32.73 -3.33 -10.92
CA ASN A 90 -33.78 -4.35 -10.95
C ASN A 90 -33.74 -5.08 -12.30
N VAL A 91 -33.67 -6.41 -12.28
CA VAL A 91 -33.62 -7.26 -13.48
C VAL A 91 -34.77 -8.26 -13.42
N THR A 92 -35.64 -8.25 -14.42
CA THR A 92 -36.71 -9.24 -14.58
C THR A 92 -36.25 -10.33 -15.55
N LEU A 93 -36.19 -11.58 -15.08
CA LEU A 93 -35.83 -12.73 -15.91
C LEU A 93 -37.11 -13.37 -16.51
N PRO A 94 -37.15 -13.61 -17.84
CA PRO A 94 -38.29 -14.23 -18.49
C PRO A 94 -38.32 -15.74 -18.21
N LYS A 95 -39.52 -16.33 -18.17
CA LYS A 95 -39.69 -17.78 -17.98
C LYS A 95 -38.91 -18.61 -18.99
N ILE A 96 -38.83 -18.12 -20.23
CA ILE A 96 -38.22 -18.85 -21.35
C ILE A 96 -36.72 -19.11 -21.16
N LEU A 97 -36.02 -18.26 -20.39
CA LEU A 97 -34.60 -18.50 -20.05
C LEU A 97 -34.43 -19.80 -19.27
N PHE A 98 -35.34 -20.08 -18.33
CA PHE A 98 -35.28 -21.31 -17.55
C PHE A 98 -35.70 -22.51 -18.41
N GLU A 99 -36.61 -22.33 -19.36
CA GLU A 99 -37.16 -23.41 -20.19
C GLU A 99 -36.26 -23.84 -21.37
N LEU A 100 -35.07 -23.23 -21.53
CA LEU A 100 -34.10 -23.63 -22.56
C LEU A 100 -33.57 -25.05 -22.30
N GLU A 101 -33.57 -25.90 -23.33
CA GLU A 101 -33.17 -27.31 -23.18
C GLU A 101 -31.67 -27.50 -22.90
N SER A 102 -30.83 -26.55 -23.32
CA SER A 102 -29.36 -26.61 -23.19
C SER A 102 -28.80 -25.92 -21.95
N ILE A 103 -29.61 -25.09 -21.27
CA ILE A 103 -29.11 -24.23 -20.18
C ILE A 103 -28.77 -25.08 -18.95
N SER A 104 -27.53 -24.96 -18.47
CA SER A 104 -27.07 -25.64 -17.26
C SER A 104 -26.68 -24.66 -16.16
N ASP A 105 -26.22 -23.46 -16.51
CA ASP A 105 -25.68 -22.50 -15.55
C ASP A 105 -26.34 -21.14 -15.73
N ILE A 106 -26.92 -20.61 -14.66
CA ILE A 106 -27.46 -19.24 -14.60
C ILE A 106 -26.81 -18.54 -13.40
N SER A 107 -26.14 -17.41 -13.63
CA SER A 107 -25.56 -16.55 -12.61
C SER A 107 -26.02 -15.11 -12.83
N VAL A 108 -26.69 -14.52 -11.85
CA VAL A 108 -27.17 -13.16 -11.91
C VAL A 108 -26.79 -12.46 -10.60
N ASP A 109 -25.75 -11.64 -10.68
CA ASP A 109 -25.02 -11.13 -9.52
C ASP A 109 -25.02 -9.59 -9.45
N ARG A 110 -25.04 -9.05 -8.22
CA ARG A 110 -25.13 -7.61 -7.91
C ARG A 110 -26.35 -6.88 -8.50
N VAL A 111 -27.46 -7.59 -8.71
CA VAL A 111 -28.75 -7.02 -9.16
C VAL A 111 -29.93 -7.59 -8.35
N ASN A 112 -31.04 -6.85 -8.34
CA ASN A 112 -32.33 -7.24 -7.78
C ASN A 112 -33.12 -8.05 -8.80
N VAL A 113 -33.19 -9.37 -8.63
CA VAL A 113 -33.82 -10.30 -9.55
C VAL A 113 -35.30 -10.47 -9.24
N THR A 114 -36.12 -10.25 -10.26
CA THR A 114 -37.53 -10.68 -10.30
C THR A 114 -37.63 -11.96 -11.12
N LEU A 115 -38.10 -13.04 -10.48
CA LEU A 115 -38.28 -14.36 -11.08
C LEU A 115 -39.71 -14.53 -11.63
N PRO A 116 -39.90 -15.42 -12.63
CA PRO A 116 -41.23 -15.77 -13.12
C PRO A 116 -42.03 -16.53 -12.04
N ASN A 117 -43.36 -16.35 -12.05
CA ASN A 117 -44.24 -16.96 -11.03
C ASN A 117 -44.43 -18.49 -11.21
N SER A 118 -44.23 -19.01 -12.42
CA SER A 118 -44.37 -20.44 -12.76
C SER A 118 -43.45 -20.81 -13.93
N LEU A 119 -43.13 -22.10 -14.05
CA LEU A 119 -42.39 -22.67 -15.18
C LEU A 119 -43.21 -23.80 -15.80
N ASP A 120 -43.20 -23.92 -17.13
CA ASP A 120 -44.01 -24.91 -17.86
C ASP A 120 -43.23 -26.23 -18.11
N LYS A 121 -41.89 -26.21 -18.04
CA LYS A 121 -41.01 -27.35 -18.36
C LYS A 121 -39.84 -27.53 -17.38
N ILE A 122 -39.36 -28.78 -17.29
CA ILE A 122 -38.19 -29.20 -16.50
C ILE A 122 -36.91 -28.85 -17.24
N THR A 123 -35.88 -28.41 -16.52
CA THR A 123 -34.65 -27.81 -17.08
C THR A 123 -33.43 -28.67 -16.74
N SER A 124 -32.34 -28.54 -17.53
CA SER A 124 -31.03 -29.15 -17.25
C SER A 124 -30.16 -28.36 -16.27
N ILE A 125 -30.73 -27.36 -15.58
CA ILE A 125 -29.96 -26.45 -14.72
C ILE A 125 -29.27 -27.22 -13.59
N GLY A 126 -27.93 -27.14 -13.60
CA GLY A 126 -27.04 -27.70 -12.59
C GLY A 126 -26.50 -26.64 -11.64
N TYR A 127 -26.42 -25.37 -12.07
CA TYR A 127 -25.92 -24.25 -11.29
C TYR A 127 -26.86 -23.04 -11.39
N LEU A 128 -27.31 -22.52 -10.25
CA LEU A 128 -28.13 -21.31 -10.16
C LEU A 128 -27.55 -20.38 -9.09
N SER A 129 -27.11 -19.18 -9.48
CA SER A 129 -26.69 -18.09 -8.58
C SER A 129 -27.54 -16.85 -8.81
N LEU A 130 -28.19 -16.34 -7.77
CA LEU A 130 -29.02 -15.14 -7.82
C LEU A 130 -28.70 -14.27 -6.60
N SER A 131 -28.22 -13.04 -6.80
CA SER A 131 -27.68 -12.22 -5.69
C SER A 131 -28.70 -11.52 -4.81
N GLU A 132 -29.79 -10.96 -5.36
CA GLU A 132 -30.82 -10.28 -4.56
C GLU A 132 -32.19 -10.64 -5.14
N VAL A 133 -32.83 -11.71 -4.67
CA VAL A 133 -34.16 -12.09 -5.19
C VAL A 133 -35.26 -11.33 -4.46
N VAL A 134 -36.27 -10.81 -5.17
CA VAL A 134 -37.39 -10.12 -4.49
C VAL A 134 -38.34 -11.13 -3.82
N ASN A 135 -38.67 -12.22 -4.53
CA ASN A 135 -39.48 -13.33 -4.05
C ASN A 135 -39.01 -14.65 -4.69
N LEU A 136 -39.02 -15.74 -3.93
CA LEU A 136 -38.75 -17.09 -4.43
C LEU A 136 -40.06 -17.87 -4.65
N PRO A 137 -40.53 -18.06 -5.90
CA PRO A 137 -41.67 -18.91 -6.18
C PRO A 137 -41.36 -20.40 -5.96
N SER A 138 -42.40 -21.23 -5.91
CA SER A 138 -42.31 -22.65 -5.53
C SER A 138 -41.85 -23.60 -6.65
N PHE A 139 -41.04 -23.14 -7.59
CA PHE A 139 -40.68 -23.89 -8.82
C PHE A 139 -39.41 -24.75 -8.69
N PHE A 140 -38.86 -24.93 -7.48
CA PHE A 140 -37.69 -25.81 -7.26
C PHE A 140 -37.96 -27.30 -7.56
N GLU A 141 -39.23 -27.70 -7.64
CA GLU A 141 -39.62 -29.03 -8.11
C GLU A 141 -39.21 -29.31 -9.56
N TYR A 142 -38.97 -28.26 -10.37
CA TYR A 142 -38.58 -28.37 -11.78
C TYR A 142 -37.05 -28.39 -12.00
N PHE A 143 -36.23 -28.46 -10.92
CA PHE A 143 -34.76 -28.52 -10.99
C PHE A 143 -34.15 -29.84 -10.46
N PRO A 144 -34.46 -31.00 -11.08
CA PRO A 144 -34.01 -32.30 -10.59
C PRO A 144 -32.48 -32.53 -10.72
N ASN A 145 -31.79 -31.70 -11.49
CA ASN A 145 -30.35 -31.79 -11.75
C ASN A 145 -29.52 -30.73 -11.02
N LEU A 146 -30.14 -29.88 -10.19
CA LEU A 146 -29.44 -28.81 -9.51
C LEU A 146 -28.40 -29.36 -8.55
N THR A 147 -27.14 -28.97 -8.76
CA THR A 147 -25.98 -29.38 -7.94
C THR A 147 -25.44 -28.22 -7.10
N SER A 148 -25.63 -26.98 -7.53
CA SER A 148 -25.23 -25.79 -6.78
C SER A 148 -26.30 -24.71 -6.85
N LEU A 149 -26.70 -24.21 -5.69
CA LEU A 149 -27.66 -23.13 -5.54
C LEU A 149 -27.06 -22.05 -4.65
N VAL A 150 -26.94 -20.84 -5.17
CA VAL A 150 -26.52 -19.65 -4.45
C VAL A 150 -27.66 -18.65 -4.50
N LEU A 151 -28.23 -18.34 -3.34
CA LEU A 151 -29.29 -17.36 -3.20
C LEU A 151 -28.81 -16.30 -2.24
N GLY A 152 -28.50 -15.12 -2.78
CA GLY A 152 -28.25 -13.93 -1.97
C GLY A 152 -29.55 -13.17 -1.71
N SER A 153 -29.56 -12.45 -0.60
CA SER A 153 -30.62 -11.54 -0.22
C SER A 153 -29.99 -10.24 0.27
N SER A 154 -30.65 -9.11 0.06
CA SER A 154 -30.28 -7.87 0.75
C SER A 154 -30.61 -8.00 2.25
N TYR A 155 -29.93 -7.21 3.10
CA TYR A 155 -30.25 -7.12 4.54
C TYR A 155 -31.71 -6.72 4.85
N THR A 156 -32.49 -6.33 3.83
CA THR A 156 -33.85 -5.81 3.94
C THR A 156 -34.93 -6.72 3.36
N SER A 157 -34.59 -7.78 2.63
CA SER A 157 -35.56 -8.67 1.96
C SER A 157 -35.90 -9.90 2.81
N ASN A 158 -37.19 -10.07 3.13
CA ASN A 158 -37.71 -11.24 3.87
C ASN A 158 -38.10 -12.36 2.89
N ILE A 159 -37.12 -13.07 2.32
CA ILE A 159 -37.36 -14.12 1.32
C ILE A 159 -37.47 -15.48 2.01
N ASN A 160 -38.66 -16.10 2.06
CA ASN A 160 -38.75 -17.47 2.58
C ASN A 160 -38.21 -18.48 1.55
N LEU A 161 -37.36 -19.42 1.99
CA LEU A 161 -36.99 -20.58 1.18
C LEU A 161 -38.19 -21.55 1.13
N PRO A 162 -38.72 -21.90 -0.06
CA PRO A 162 -39.90 -22.76 -0.17
C PRO A 162 -39.57 -24.21 0.19
N SER A 163 -40.56 -24.96 0.68
CA SER A 163 -40.43 -26.40 0.99
C SER A 163 -40.02 -27.25 -0.21
N SER A 164 -40.35 -26.82 -1.44
CA SER A 164 -39.97 -27.50 -2.68
C SER A 164 -38.45 -27.57 -2.90
N ILE A 165 -37.62 -26.84 -2.14
CA ILE A 165 -36.16 -27.01 -2.17
C ILE A 165 -35.73 -28.45 -1.85
N GLY A 166 -36.49 -29.16 -1.01
CA GLY A 166 -36.20 -30.55 -0.65
C GLY A 166 -36.24 -31.52 -1.83
N ASN A 167 -36.79 -31.12 -2.97
CA ASN A 167 -36.80 -31.93 -4.20
C ASN A 167 -35.47 -31.88 -4.97
N CYS A 168 -34.58 -30.93 -4.67
CA CYS A 168 -33.24 -30.82 -5.27
C CYS A 168 -32.26 -31.83 -4.65
N THR A 169 -32.56 -33.13 -4.73
CA THR A 169 -31.83 -34.19 -4.02
C THR A 169 -30.37 -34.39 -4.47
N LYS A 170 -30.01 -33.86 -5.63
CA LYS A 170 -28.63 -33.84 -6.18
C LYS A 170 -27.81 -32.64 -5.73
N LEU A 171 -28.36 -31.74 -4.91
CA LEU A 171 -27.68 -30.53 -4.49
C LEU A 171 -26.46 -30.87 -3.64
N ILE A 172 -25.30 -30.37 -4.06
CA ILE A 172 -23.99 -30.54 -3.41
C ILE A 172 -23.61 -29.28 -2.64
N ASN A 173 -23.93 -28.11 -3.17
CA ASN A 173 -23.62 -26.80 -2.60
C ASN A 173 -24.89 -25.94 -2.45
N LEU A 174 -25.14 -25.45 -1.25
CA LEU A 174 -26.26 -24.56 -0.94
C LEU A 174 -25.74 -23.34 -0.18
N ASP A 175 -25.90 -22.16 -0.78
CA ASP A 175 -25.60 -20.89 -0.13
C ASP A 175 -26.88 -20.09 0.14
N LEU A 176 -27.15 -19.92 1.44
CA LEU A 176 -28.25 -19.16 2.04
C LEU A 176 -27.70 -17.95 2.81
N SER A 177 -26.62 -17.35 2.33
CA SER A 177 -26.08 -16.15 2.96
C SER A 177 -27.02 -14.95 2.77
N TYR A 178 -27.12 -14.10 3.80
CA TYR A 178 -27.88 -12.86 3.84
C TYR A 178 -29.42 -12.98 3.82
N PHE A 179 -29.97 -14.18 3.99
CA PHE A 179 -31.40 -14.35 4.27
C PHE A 179 -31.80 -13.70 5.60
N ASN A 180 -33.08 -13.36 5.78
CA ASN A 180 -33.53 -12.59 6.96
C ASN A 180 -34.78 -13.17 7.67
N ASN A 181 -35.09 -14.43 7.40
CA ASN A 181 -36.18 -15.19 8.00
C ASN A 181 -35.81 -15.71 9.40
N LYS A 182 -36.82 -16.20 10.15
CA LYS A 182 -36.58 -16.74 11.50
C LYS A 182 -36.12 -18.20 11.50
N THR A 183 -36.46 -18.97 10.47
CA THR A 183 -36.28 -20.42 10.43
C THR A 183 -35.82 -20.89 9.04
N LEU A 184 -35.08 -21.99 9.02
CA LEU A 184 -34.86 -22.79 7.81
C LEU A 184 -36.07 -23.71 7.57
N PRO A 185 -36.41 -24.05 6.31
CA PRO A 185 -37.46 -25.02 6.04
C PRO A 185 -37.03 -26.42 6.51
N PHE A 186 -37.97 -27.17 7.12
CA PHE A 186 -37.72 -28.53 7.61
C PHE A 186 -37.23 -29.49 6.52
N ASP A 187 -37.66 -29.27 5.28
CA ASP A 187 -37.31 -30.06 4.10
C ASP A 187 -35.85 -29.92 3.66
N ILE A 188 -35.05 -29.01 4.25
CA ILE A 188 -33.60 -28.94 3.99
C ILE A 188 -32.91 -30.27 4.30
N SER A 189 -33.45 -31.03 5.25
CA SER A 189 -32.97 -32.36 5.63
C SER A 189 -33.09 -33.43 4.54
N LYS A 190 -33.88 -33.17 3.48
CA LYS A 190 -34.03 -34.08 2.32
C LYS A 190 -32.87 -33.99 1.33
N LEU A 191 -31.98 -33.00 1.49
CA LEU A 191 -30.84 -32.77 0.60
C LEU A 191 -29.69 -33.76 0.91
N ALA A 192 -29.93 -35.05 0.67
CA ALA A 192 -29.02 -36.13 1.05
C ALA A 192 -27.63 -36.04 0.40
N SER A 193 -27.49 -35.38 -0.76
CA SER A 193 -26.21 -35.22 -1.46
C SER A 193 -25.41 -33.99 -1.00
N LEU A 194 -25.95 -33.18 -0.08
CA LEU A 194 -25.37 -31.89 0.27
C LEU A 194 -24.03 -32.04 0.98
N GLN A 195 -23.01 -31.40 0.44
CA GLN A 195 -21.65 -31.41 0.98
C GLN A 195 -21.26 -30.09 1.62
N ARG A 196 -21.77 -28.97 1.09
CA ARG A 196 -21.47 -27.62 1.55
C ARG A 196 -22.75 -26.83 1.81
N LEU A 197 -22.87 -26.27 3.01
CA LEU A 197 -23.99 -25.43 3.41
C LEU A 197 -23.46 -24.13 3.98
N HIS A 198 -23.84 -23.01 3.37
CA HIS A 198 -23.47 -21.66 3.79
C HIS A 198 -24.70 -20.92 4.33
N ILE A 199 -24.59 -20.43 5.57
CA ILE A 199 -25.62 -19.69 6.31
C ILE A 199 -24.90 -18.50 6.97
N ASN A 200 -24.41 -17.57 6.14
CA ASN A 200 -23.67 -16.40 6.62
C ASN A 200 -24.57 -15.16 6.63
N TYR A 201 -24.43 -14.29 7.62
CA TYR A 201 -25.21 -13.04 7.72
C TYR A 201 -26.74 -13.27 7.72
N PHE A 202 -27.19 -14.43 8.20
CA PHE A 202 -28.59 -14.77 8.33
C PHE A 202 -29.13 -14.24 9.67
N THR A 203 -29.25 -12.92 9.78
CA THR A 203 -29.31 -12.19 11.06
C THR A 203 -30.50 -12.52 11.96
N ASN A 204 -31.62 -12.93 11.37
CA ASN A 204 -32.84 -13.28 12.13
C ASN A 204 -32.98 -14.79 12.40
N LEU A 205 -32.06 -15.64 11.93
CA LEU A 205 -32.11 -17.07 12.20
C LEU A 205 -31.76 -17.33 13.67
N THR A 206 -32.75 -17.75 14.47
CA THR A 206 -32.58 -17.95 15.92
C THR A 206 -32.28 -19.39 16.33
N ALA A 207 -32.58 -20.37 15.47
CA ALA A 207 -32.35 -21.78 15.73
C ALA A 207 -32.16 -22.58 14.43
N LEU A 208 -31.38 -23.65 14.50
CA LEU A 208 -31.31 -24.67 13.45
C LEU A 208 -32.33 -25.78 13.74
N PRO A 209 -33.00 -26.33 12.72
CA PRO A 209 -33.89 -27.47 12.94
C PRO A 209 -33.08 -28.71 13.34
N GLU A 210 -33.60 -29.53 14.26
CA GLU A 210 -32.97 -30.81 14.62
C GLU A 210 -32.67 -31.64 13.37
N SER A 211 -33.58 -31.70 12.40
CA SER A 211 -33.39 -32.47 11.15
C SER A 211 -32.15 -32.08 10.31
N ILE A 212 -31.45 -30.97 10.61
CA ILE A 212 -30.19 -30.60 9.94
C ILE A 212 -29.09 -31.66 10.10
N PHE A 213 -29.10 -32.48 11.16
CA PHE A 213 -28.13 -33.56 11.34
C PHE A 213 -28.35 -34.75 10.38
N ASN A 214 -29.47 -34.79 9.64
CA ASN A 214 -29.73 -35.81 8.61
C ASN A 214 -28.92 -35.58 7.32
N LEU A 215 -28.21 -34.46 7.19
CA LEU A 215 -27.34 -34.14 6.06
C LEU A 215 -26.04 -34.98 6.08
N SER A 216 -26.16 -36.29 5.92
CA SER A 216 -25.06 -37.25 6.16
C SER A 216 -23.79 -37.06 5.32
N ASN A 217 -23.88 -36.39 4.17
CA ASN A 217 -22.73 -36.11 3.29
C ASN A 217 -22.08 -34.74 3.50
N ILE A 218 -22.57 -33.94 4.47
CA ILE A 218 -22.03 -32.60 4.71
C ILE A 218 -20.61 -32.70 5.24
N ASN A 219 -19.70 -32.01 4.56
CA ASN A 219 -18.30 -31.91 4.95
C ASN A 219 -17.86 -30.47 5.25
N THR A 220 -18.60 -29.47 4.78
CA THR A 220 -18.30 -28.07 5.05
C THR A 220 -19.56 -27.34 5.49
N PHE A 221 -19.54 -26.75 6.68
CA PHE A 221 -20.68 -26.02 7.23
C PHE A 221 -20.26 -24.64 7.69
N PHE A 222 -20.86 -23.60 7.09
CA PHE A 222 -20.69 -22.21 7.51
C PHE A 222 -21.98 -21.69 8.14
N LEU A 223 -21.89 -21.30 9.40
CA LEU A 223 -22.89 -20.59 10.17
C LEU A 223 -22.23 -19.34 10.75
N LYS A 224 -22.42 -18.20 10.10
CA LYS A 224 -21.74 -16.96 10.50
C LYS A 224 -22.72 -15.81 10.67
N ASN A 225 -22.52 -14.95 11.68
CA ASN A 225 -23.34 -13.74 11.86
C ASN A 225 -24.85 -14.05 11.85
N THR A 226 -25.28 -15.00 12.66
CA THR A 226 -26.69 -15.35 12.88
C THR A 226 -27.10 -15.07 14.32
N ALA A 227 -28.39 -15.25 14.65
CA ALA A 227 -28.91 -15.18 16.01
C ALA A 227 -29.04 -16.57 16.68
N VAL A 228 -28.41 -17.61 16.12
CA VAL A 228 -28.45 -18.98 16.66
C VAL A 228 -27.68 -19.06 17.98
N SER A 229 -28.37 -19.37 19.08
CA SER A 229 -27.78 -19.47 20.42
C SER A 229 -27.45 -20.90 20.86
N GLU A 230 -28.02 -21.91 20.21
CA GLU A 230 -27.86 -23.33 20.55
C GLU A 230 -27.73 -24.16 19.27
N LEU A 231 -26.90 -25.20 19.31
CA LEU A 231 -26.76 -26.19 18.24
C LEU A 231 -27.58 -27.44 18.57
N PRO A 232 -28.19 -28.11 17.58
CA PRO A 232 -28.96 -29.32 17.82
C PRO A 232 -28.08 -30.46 18.35
N GLU A 233 -28.61 -31.27 19.28
CA GLU A 233 -27.85 -32.35 19.94
C GLU A 233 -27.40 -33.44 18.96
N GLY A 234 -28.00 -33.54 17.77
CA GLY A 234 -27.57 -34.48 16.72
C GLY A 234 -26.36 -34.06 15.90
N ILE A 235 -25.87 -32.81 16.00
CA ILE A 235 -24.87 -32.24 15.06
C ILE A 235 -23.57 -33.06 14.94
N GLY A 236 -23.15 -33.75 16.00
CA GLY A 236 -21.93 -34.58 15.98
C GLY A 236 -22.15 -36.09 15.92
N LYS A 237 -23.39 -36.58 15.79
CA LYS A 237 -23.73 -38.03 15.83
C LYS A 237 -23.63 -38.79 14.50
N GLY A 238 -23.31 -38.13 13.39
CA GLY A 238 -23.24 -38.80 12.08
C GLY A 238 -22.52 -38.05 10.97
N LEU A 239 -21.87 -36.93 11.29
CA LEU A 239 -21.28 -36.02 10.31
C LEU A 239 -19.75 -36.06 10.36
N THR A 240 -19.13 -36.03 9.18
CA THR A 240 -17.68 -35.94 9.03
C THR A 240 -17.33 -34.65 8.32
N PHE A 241 -16.86 -33.67 9.08
CA PHE A 241 -16.54 -32.36 8.53
C PHE A 241 -15.08 -32.31 8.08
N ASN A 242 -14.82 -31.72 6.93
CA ASN A 242 -13.52 -31.11 6.67
C ASN A 242 -13.40 -29.80 7.44
N SER A 243 -14.44 -28.96 7.45
CA SER A 243 -14.40 -27.67 8.15
C SER A 243 -15.77 -27.23 8.64
N ILE A 244 -15.82 -26.75 9.88
CA ILE A 244 -17.01 -26.15 10.49
C ILE A 244 -16.69 -24.73 10.95
N TYR A 245 -17.52 -23.78 10.53
CA TYR A 245 -17.39 -22.38 10.85
C TYR A 245 -18.65 -21.91 11.58
N LEU A 246 -18.54 -21.64 12.87
CA LEU A 246 -19.61 -21.17 13.74
C LEU A 246 -19.26 -19.76 14.25
N LYS A 247 -18.95 -18.83 13.35
CA LYS A 247 -18.37 -17.53 13.71
C LYS A 247 -19.44 -16.46 13.99
N SER A 248 -19.27 -15.65 15.04
CA SER A 248 -20.13 -14.48 15.28
C SER A 248 -21.60 -14.86 15.50
N ASN A 249 -21.88 -15.88 16.32
CA ASN A 249 -23.25 -16.26 16.73
C ASN A 249 -23.39 -16.16 18.26
N PRO A 250 -24.59 -16.06 18.84
CA PRO A 250 -24.75 -16.02 20.31
C PRO A 250 -24.67 -17.41 20.98
N ILE A 251 -23.83 -18.33 20.50
CA ILE A 251 -23.74 -19.70 21.02
C ILE A 251 -23.09 -19.72 22.40
N LYS A 252 -23.73 -20.39 23.38
CA LYS A 252 -23.26 -20.46 24.78
C LYS A 252 -22.56 -21.76 25.14
N GLU A 253 -22.96 -22.87 24.53
CA GLU A 253 -22.42 -24.20 24.80
C GLU A 253 -22.44 -25.09 23.55
N LEU A 254 -21.55 -26.08 23.51
CA LEU A 254 -21.51 -27.10 22.46
C LEU A 254 -22.20 -28.38 22.97
N PRO A 255 -23.09 -29.01 22.18
CA PRO A 255 -23.80 -30.22 22.57
C PRO A 255 -22.85 -31.41 22.77
N ALA A 256 -23.27 -32.43 23.53
CA ALA A 256 -22.41 -33.55 23.89
C ALA A 256 -21.92 -34.34 22.67
N SER A 257 -22.75 -34.47 21.64
CA SER A 257 -22.38 -35.08 20.37
C SER A 257 -21.27 -34.35 19.61
N PHE A 258 -21.12 -33.03 19.77
CA PHE A 258 -20.12 -32.23 19.04
C PHE A 258 -18.71 -32.76 19.28
N TYR A 259 -18.44 -33.23 20.49
CA TYR A 259 -17.13 -33.76 20.90
C TYR A 259 -16.84 -35.15 20.32
N THR A 260 -17.82 -35.84 19.75
CA THR A 260 -17.66 -37.18 19.16
C THR A 260 -17.48 -37.16 17.64
N MET A 261 -17.59 -35.99 17.00
CA MET A 261 -17.48 -35.89 15.54
C MET A 261 -16.03 -36.04 15.04
N SER A 262 -15.86 -36.17 13.71
CA SER A 262 -14.56 -35.99 13.05
C SER A 262 -14.54 -34.68 12.29
N CYS A 263 -13.51 -33.85 12.53
CA CYS A 263 -13.35 -32.55 11.88
C CYS A 263 -11.88 -32.18 11.69
N ASN A 264 -11.49 -31.61 10.54
CA ASN A 264 -10.12 -31.10 10.33
C ASN A 264 -9.95 -29.66 10.83
N SER A 265 -10.96 -28.80 10.68
CA SER A 265 -10.89 -27.37 11.01
C SER A 265 -12.15 -26.88 11.71
N ILE A 266 -12.00 -26.30 12.90
CA ILE A 266 -13.09 -25.76 13.70
C ILE A 266 -12.85 -24.27 13.95
N HIS A 267 -13.85 -23.44 13.63
CA HIS A 267 -13.82 -21.99 13.84
C HIS A 267 -15.02 -21.58 14.68
N LEU A 268 -14.77 -21.03 15.86
CA LEU A 268 -15.75 -20.63 16.89
C LEU A 268 -15.61 -19.14 17.25
N GLU A 269 -15.00 -18.31 16.41
CA GLU A 269 -14.67 -16.94 16.79
C GLU A 269 -15.92 -16.09 17.08
N ASN A 270 -15.87 -15.21 18.08
CA ASN A 270 -16.93 -14.27 18.47
C ASN A 270 -18.28 -14.93 18.84
N ASN A 271 -18.31 -15.97 19.67
CA ASN A 271 -19.56 -16.44 20.28
C ASN A 271 -19.73 -15.92 21.72
N GLN A 272 -20.51 -16.63 22.53
CA GLN A 272 -20.83 -16.34 23.92
C GLN A 272 -20.47 -17.51 24.84
N PHE A 273 -19.48 -18.33 24.46
CA PHE A 273 -19.05 -19.45 25.30
C PHE A 273 -18.45 -18.93 26.62
N GLU A 274 -19.01 -19.35 27.75
CA GLU A 274 -18.42 -19.10 29.09
C GLU A 274 -17.31 -20.13 29.37
N ALA A 275 -17.57 -21.39 29.04
CA ALA A 275 -16.67 -22.52 29.20
C ALA A 275 -16.68 -23.42 27.97
N LEU A 276 -15.54 -24.03 27.66
CA LEU A 276 -15.43 -25.11 26.66
C LEU A 276 -14.89 -26.38 27.30
N ASP A 277 -15.27 -27.54 26.79
CA ASP A 277 -14.72 -28.82 27.26
C ASP A 277 -13.44 -29.19 26.49
N PHE A 278 -12.41 -29.64 27.20
CA PHE A 278 -11.13 -30.08 26.62
C PHE A 278 -11.27 -31.26 25.66
N ARG A 279 -12.39 -32.00 25.69
CA ARG A 279 -12.72 -33.00 24.66
C ARG A 279 -12.69 -32.43 23.24
N LEU A 280 -12.84 -31.12 23.06
CA LEU A 280 -12.69 -30.43 21.77
C LEU A 280 -11.35 -30.73 21.08
N PHE A 281 -10.26 -30.86 21.85
CA PHE A 281 -8.92 -31.16 21.32
C PHE A 281 -8.76 -32.63 20.89
N ASN A 282 -9.72 -33.49 21.23
CA ASN A 282 -9.69 -34.93 20.91
C ASN A 282 -10.56 -35.30 19.70
N ILE A 283 -11.22 -34.32 19.09
CA ILE A 283 -11.96 -34.49 17.84
C ILE A 283 -11.03 -35.10 16.79
N SER A 284 -11.49 -36.18 16.16
CA SER A 284 -10.64 -36.96 15.26
C SER A 284 -10.30 -36.16 14.00
N ASN A 285 -9.00 -36.16 13.65
CA ASN A 285 -8.38 -35.45 12.53
C ASN A 285 -8.22 -33.92 12.69
N LEU A 286 -8.46 -33.37 13.89
CA LEU A 286 -8.35 -31.92 14.12
C LEU A 286 -6.94 -31.40 13.85
N ARG A 287 -6.84 -30.41 12.95
CA ARG A 287 -5.60 -29.72 12.57
C ARG A 287 -5.65 -28.22 12.86
N TYR A 288 -6.84 -27.63 12.89
CA TYR A 288 -7.00 -26.20 13.12
C TYR A 288 -8.18 -25.93 14.04
N LEU A 289 -7.98 -25.09 15.05
CA LEU A 289 -8.98 -24.68 16.01
C LEU A 289 -8.87 -23.17 16.28
N ASN A 290 -9.93 -22.41 16.04
CA ASN A 290 -10.00 -20.99 16.36
C ASN A 290 -11.15 -20.70 17.33
N ILE A 291 -10.87 -20.08 18.46
CA ILE A 291 -11.79 -19.72 19.55
C ILE A 291 -11.58 -18.24 19.90
N GLU A 292 -11.39 -17.37 18.92
CA GLU A 292 -11.17 -15.93 19.14
C GLU A 292 -12.39 -15.24 19.79
N GLU A 293 -12.55 -15.36 21.10
CA GLU A 293 -13.68 -14.83 21.89
C GLU A 293 -13.40 -14.85 23.42
N LYS A 294 -14.28 -14.28 24.24
CA LYS A 294 -14.08 -14.14 25.71
C LYS A 294 -14.33 -15.41 26.54
N VAL A 295 -13.92 -16.60 26.08
CA VAL A 295 -13.99 -17.82 26.90
C VAL A 295 -13.20 -17.60 28.20
N THR A 296 -13.80 -17.99 29.34
CA THR A 296 -13.18 -17.84 30.67
C THR A 296 -12.45 -19.10 31.14
N GLU A 297 -12.90 -20.29 30.74
CA GLU A 297 -12.29 -21.55 31.16
C GLU A 297 -12.36 -22.65 30.09
N ILE A 298 -11.39 -23.57 30.15
CA ILE A 298 -11.43 -24.84 29.42
C ILE A 298 -11.47 -25.96 30.47
N ASN A 299 -12.62 -26.62 30.58
CA ASN A 299 -12.94 -27.60 31.61
C ASN A 299 -12.55 -29.02 31.18
N ASN A 300 -12.41 -29.90 32.18
CA ASN A 300 -12.23 -31.35 32.05
C ASN A 300 -10.83 -31.77 31.53
N VAL A 301 -10.18 -32.74 32.17
CA VAL A 301 -8.79 -33.09 31.85
C VAL A 301 -8.56 -34.58 32.06
N ASP A 302 -9.33 -35.46 31.38
CA ASP A 302 -8.92 -36.87 31.31
C ASP A 302 -7.67 -36.97 30.40
N PRO A 303 -6.48 -37.28 30.96
CA PRO A 303 -5.23 -37.33 30.20
C PRO A 303 -5.20 -38.48 29.18
N LYS A 304 -6.12 -39.45 29.26
CA LYS A 304 -6.16 -40.63 28.40
C LYS A 304 -6.61 -40.34 26.96
N TRP A 305 -7.08 -39.13 26.67
CA TRP A 305 -7.67 -38.81 25.36
C TRP A 305 -6.74 -38.08 24.40
N VAL A 306 -5.58 -37.59 24.83
CA VAL A 306 -4.65 -36.84 23.97
C VAL A 306 -3.92 -37.77 23.00
N LYS A 307 -4.34 -37.77 21.73
CA LYS A 307 -3.70 -38.55 20.66
C LYS A 307 -2.29 -38.01 20.35
N GLU A 308 -1.35 -38.92 20.05
CA GLU A 308 0.08 -38.61 19.87
C GLU A 308 0.41 -37.72 18.65
N ASN A 309 -0.50 -37.57 17.69
CA ASN A 309 -0.24 -36.84 16.45
C ASN A 309 -1.21 -35.68 16.25
N GLN A 310 -0.77 -34.45 16.50
CA GLN A 310 -1.50 -33.28 16.02
C GLN A 310 -0.53 -32.19 15.53
N ASN A 311 -0.55 -31.96 14.22
CA ASN A 311 -0.08 -30.71 13.61
C ASN A 311 -1.11 -29.60 13.91
N LEU A 312 -1.45 -29.40 15.19
CA LEU A 312 -2.55 -28.55 15.60
C LEU A 312 -2.14 -27.08 15.55
N GLU A 313 -2.95 -26.29 14.87
CA GLU A 313 -2.90 -24.83 14.88
C GLU A 313 -4.06 -24.32 15.72
N ILE A 314 -3.78 -23.55 16.76
CA ILE A 314 -4.74 -23.06 17.74
C ILE A 314 -4.71 -21.54 17.76
N SER A 315 -5.87 -20.90 17.68
CA SER A 315 -6.03 -19.46 17.91
C SER A 315 -6.98 -19.21 19.07
N PHE A 316 -6.47 -18.49 20.06
CA PHE A 316 -7.11 -17.97 21.26
C PHE A 316 -6.98 -16.43 21.29
N GLU A 317 -6.93 -15.79 20.13
CA GLU A 317 -6.77 -14.34 20.09
C GLU A 317 -8.00 -13.63 20.72
N GLY A 318 -7.76 -12.70 21.63
CA GLY A 318 -8.83 -11.98 22.32
C GLY A 318 -9.54 -12.75 23.45
N THR A 319 -9.04 -13.93 23.83
CA THR A 319 -9.56 -14.68 24.99
C THR A 319 -9.32 -13.97 26.33
N ALA A 320 -10.20 -14.26 27.29
CA ALA A 320 -10.24 -13.62 28.61
C ALA A 320 -9.60 -14.47 29.72
N PHE A 321 -8.92 -15.57 29.38
CA PHE A 321 -8.24 -16.44 30.33
C PHE A 321 -7.34 -15.62 31.27
N ASP A 322 -7.42 -15.92 32.56
CA ASP A 322 -6.48 -15.37 33.54
C ASP A 322 -5.15 -16.12 33.51
N VAL A 323 -5.15 -17.42 33.17
CA VAL A 323 -3.97 -18.30 33.08
C VAL A 323 -4.10 -19.21 31.86
N ILE A 324 -2.98 -19.55 31.21
CA ILE A 324 -3.00 -20.55 30.13
C ILE A 324 -3.57 -21.90 30.65
N PRO A 325 -4.57 -22.48 29.96
CA PRO A 325 -5.18 -23.74 30.39
C PRO A 325 -4.13 -24.85 30.61
N PRO A 326 -4.02 -25.41 31.83
CA PRO A 326 -3.00 -26.43 32.14
C PRO A 326 -3.06 -27.65 31.22
N ALA A 327 -4.26 -27.98 30.74
CA ALA A 327 -4.49 -29.09 29.84
C ALA A 327 -3.73 -28.97 28.50
N LEU A 328 -3.37 -27.76 28.04
CA LEU A 328 -2.52 -27.57 26.85
C LEU A 328 -1.11 -28.14 27.03
N GLN A 329 -0.64 -28.33 28.26
CA GLN A 329 0.65 -28.95 28.57
C GLN A 329 0.67 -30.46 28.24
N LEU A 330 -0.51 -31.08 28.11
CA LEU A 330 -0.64 -32.48 27.74
C LEU A 330 -0.39 -32.71 26.24
N LEU A 331 -0.52 -31.66 25.41
CA LEU A 331 -0.34 -31.77 23.96
C LEU A 331 1.14 -32.02 23.61
N PRO A 332 1.45 -33.04 22.78
CA PRO A 332 2.83 -33.40 22.45
C PRO A 332 3.53 -32.36 21.56
N VAL A 333 2.81 -31.80 20.59
CA VAL A 333 3.32 -30.78 19.64
C VAL A 333 2.16 -29.84 19.28
N ILE A 334 2.44 -28.54 19.23
CA ILE A 334 1.54 -27.52 18.67
C ILE A 334 2.26 -26.86 17.49
N LYS A 335 1.65 -26.85 16.30
CA LYS A 335 2.24 -26.25 15.10
C LYS A 335 2.14 -24.72 15.14
N SER A 336 0.99 -24.19 15.54
CA SER A 336 0.82 -22.75 15.71
C SER A 336 -0.05 -22.48 16.93
N LEU A 337 0.33 -21.51 17.76
CA LEU A 337 -0.47 -21.04 18.89
C LEU A 337 -0.60 -19.51 18.79
N ASN A 338 -1.81 -19.00 18.66
CA ASN A 338 -2.09 -17.56 18.64
C ASN A 338 -2.82 -17.12 19.90
N ILE A 339 -2.19 -16.25 20.69
CA ILE A 339 -2.73 -15.64 21.92
C ILE A 339 -2.54 -14.12 21.86
N LYS A 340 -2.78 -13.52 20.68
CA LYS A 340 -2.81 -12.07 20.52
C LYS A 340 -3.98 -11.43 21.25
N ASN A 341 -3.83 -10.18 21.65
CA ASN A 341 -4.89 -9.37 22.28
C ASN A 341 -5.41 -9.89 23.63
N SER A 342 -4.66 -10.76 24.32
CA SER A 342 -5.05 -11.36 25.60
C SER A 342 -4.47 -10.58 26.81
N LYS A 343 -4.97 -9.36 27.05
CA LYS A 343 -4.44 -8.40 28.07
C LYS A 343 -4.31 -8.94 29.49
N LYS A 344 -5.19 -9.86 29.89
CA LYS A 344 -5.22 -10.43 31.24
C LYS A 344 -4.51 -11.78 31.34
N LEU A 345 -4.11 -12.36 30.22
CA LEU A 345 -3.57 -13.71 30.18
C LEU A 345 -2.21 -13.77 30.86
N ASP A 346 -2.17 -14.47 31.98
CA ASP A 346 -0.93 -14.97 32.54
C ASP A 346 -0.48 -16.19 31.74
N CYS A 347 0.68 -16.08 31.09
CA CYS A 347 1.27 -17.19 30.34
C CYS A 347 2.04 -18.15 31.25
N THR A 348 1.79 -18.16 32.56
CA THR A 348 2.36 -19.14 33.48
C THR A 348 2.05 -20.56 33.05
N GLY A 349 3.09 -21.38 32.89
CA GLY A 349 3.03 -22.75 32.39
C GLY A 349 3.15 -22.90 30.87
N ILE A 350 3.24 -21.83 30.08
CA ILE A 350 3.45 -21.93 28.62
C ILE A 350 4.78 -22.62 28.27
N SER A 351 5.77 -22.45 29.15
CA SER A 351 7.10 -23.06 29.05
C SER A 351 7.08 -24.58 29.22
N LYS A 352 6.01 -25.13 29.82
CA LYS A 352 5.83 -26.58 30.07
C LYS A 352 5.22 -27.33 28.87
N ILE A 353 4.75 -26.62 27.85
CA ILE A 353 4.29 -27.24 26.60
C ILE A 353 5.50 -27.87 25.89
N LYS A 354 5.41 -29.17 25.57
CA LYS A 354 6.54 -29.97 25.06
C LYS A 354 7.22 -29.33 23.83
N LYS A 355 6.44 -28.85 22.86
CA LYS A 355 6.93 -28.20 21.63
C LYS A 355 5.86 -27.30 20.99
N ILE A 356 6.26 -26.08 20.60
CA ILE A 356 5.44 -25.13 19.82
C ILE A 356 6.24 -24.77 18.55
N GLU A 357 5.69 -24.81 17.34
CA GLU A 357 6.47 -24.35 16.17
C GLU A 357 6.36 -22.84 15.97
N THR A 358 5.16 -22.28 15.96
CA THR A 358 4.94 -20.83 15.86
C THR A 358 4.08 -20.31 17.00
N LEU A 359 4.48 -19.20 17.61
CA LEU A 359 3.77 -18.55 18.70
C LEU A 359 3.45 -17.08 18.34
N HIS A 360 2.16 -16.76 18.20
CA HIS A 360 1.67 -15.41 17.95
C HIS A 360 1.18 -14.79 19.28
N LEU A 361 1.68 -13.60 19.62
CA LEU A 361 1.51 -12.95 20.92
C LEU A 361 1.32 -11.45 20.69
N SER A 362 0.45 -10.77 21.41
CA SER A 362 0.43 -9.30 21.52
C SER A 362 -0.41 -8.91 22.73
N ASN A 363 -0.13 -7.76 23.35
CA ASN A 363 -0.89 -7.29 24.52
C ASN A 363 -0.95 -8.33 25.66
N ILE A 364 0.19 -8.89 26.08
CA ILE A 364 0.32 -9.81 27.23
C ILE A 364 0.69 -9.05 28.51
N LYS A 365 0.47 -9.65 29.69
CA LYS A 365 0.96 -9.10 30.97
C LYS A 365 2.50 -9.00 31.01
N GLU A 366 3.04 -7.97 31.65
CA GLU A 366 4.49 -7.75 31.80
C GLU A 366 5.17 -8.93 32.53
N GLU A 367 4.52 -9.45 33.58
CA GLU A 367 5.02 -10.55 34.41
C GLU A 367 5.25 -11.84 33.60
N SER A 368 4.41 -12.09 32.59
CA SER A 368 4.51 -13.28 31.74
C SER A 368 5.60 -13.18 30.66
N LYS A 369 6.21 -12.00 30.45
CA LYS A 369 7.29 -11.84 29.47
C LYS A 369 8.51 -12.69 29.79
N ALA A 370 8.87 -12.81 31.08
CA ALA A 370 10.01 -13.60 31.51
C ALA A 370 9.83 -15.09 31.17
N GLU A 371 8.60 -15.61 31.35
CA GLU A 371 8.30 -17.00 31.02
C GLU A 371 8.18 -17.25 29.51
N ILE A 372 7.62 -16.31 28.75
CA ILE A 372 7.58 -16.43 27.28
C ILE A 372 8.99 -16.43 26.68
N MET A 373 9.91 -15.65 27.28
CA MET A 373 11.33 -15.64 26.91
C MET A 373 12.07 -16.91 27.34
N SER A 374 11.50 -17.74 28.23
CA SER A 374 12.11 -18.99 28.71
C SER A 374 11.72 -20.23 27.87
N ILE A 375 10.81 -20.09 26.90
CA ILE A 375 10.37 -21.17 26.02
C ILE A 375 11.54 -21.66 25.15
N LYS A 376 12.03 -22.87 25.42
CA LYS A 376 13.18 -23.47 24.72
C LYS A 376 12.83 -24.11 23.37
N ASN A 377 11.59 -24.53 23.19
CA ASN A 377 11.15 -25.34 22.04
C ASN A 377 10.12 -24.58 21.17
N CYS A 378 10.40 -23.31 20.82
CA CYS A 378 9.62 -22.49 19.88
C CYS A 378 10.42 -22.11 18.63
N LYS A 379 9.92 -22.40 17.40
CA LYS A 379 10.65 -22.04 16.16
C LYS A 379 10.45 -20.57 15.74
N ARG A 380 9.32 -19.92 16.04
CA ARG A 380 9.00 -18.56 15.55
C ARG A 380 8.07 -17.80 16.51
N PHE A 381 8.37 -16.52 16.77
CA PHE A 381 7.51 -15.59 17.52
C PHE A 381 6.92 -14.49 16.60
N VAL A 382 5.66 -14.11 16.78
CA VAL A 382 4.95 -13.09 15.95
C VAL A 382 4.10 -12.15 16.82
N GLY A 383 4.24 -10.82 16.68
CA GLY A 383 3.35 -9.83 17.34
C GLY A 383 3.85 -9.25 18.68
N PHE A 384 4.99 -9.71 19.18
CA PHE A 384 5.69 -9.06 20.29
C PHE A 384 6.01 -7.60 19.89
N ARG A 385 5.33 -6.65 20.54
CA ARG A 385 5.47 -5.20 20.33
C ARG A 385 6.02 -4.62 21.65
N GLY A 386 7.30 -4.74 22.00
CA GLY A 386 8.40 -3.87 21.55
C GLY A 386 8.48 -3.68 20.04
N THR A 387 7.97 -2.54 19.55
CA THR A 387 7.12 -2.61 18.35
C THR A 387 7.84 -2.36 17.02
N ARG A 388 7.67 -3.30 16.07
CA ARG A 388 7.62 -3.03 14.62
C ARG A 388 6.21 -3.30 14.06
N THR A 389 5.92 -2.55 12.99
CA THR A 389 4.88 -2.60 11.93
C THR A 389 3.45 -2.03 12.12
N VAL A 390 3.28 -0.77 11.65
CA VAL A 390 2.20 -0.19 10.76
C VAL A 390 0.85 0.24 11.42
N HIS A 391 0.16 1.40 11.22
CA HIS A 391 0.21 2.66 10.42
C HIS A 391 0.05 3.93 11.34
N SER A 392 0.64 5.09 11.01
CA SER A 392 1.41 5.84 12.01
C SER A 392 1.08 7.29 12.41
N ASP A 393 0.19 8.06 11.76
CA ASP A 393 0.31 9.53 11.92
C ASP A 393 -0.85 10.27 12.62
N ALA A 394 -2.11 9.90 12.44
CA ALA A 394 -3.23 10.64 13.06
C ALA A 394 -3.42 10.35 14.56
N SER A 395 -3.35 9.09 14.97
CA SER A 395 -3.62 8.67 16.37
C SER A 395 -2.52 9.11 17.34
N LYS A 396 -1.28 9.26 16.84
CA LYS A 396 -0.16 9.83 17.62
C LYS A 396 -0.39 11.31 17.91
N PHE A 397 -0.95 12.04 16.95
CA PHE A 397 -1.13 13.49 17.05
C PHE A 397 -2.11 13.88 18.17
N TYR A 398 -3.24 13.19 18.24
CA TYR A 398 -4.27 13.43 19.25
C TYR A 398 -3.82 13.00 20.65
N ALA A 399 -3.19 11.83 20.80
CA ALA A 399 -2.70 11.35 22.10
C ALA A 399 -1.64 12.27 22.74
N ILE A 400 -0.94 13.06 21.92
CA ILE A 400 0.15 13.95 22.32
C ILE A 400 -0.36 15.35 22.73
N LEU A 401 -1.45 15.85 22.12
CA LEU A 401 -2.04 17.16 22.40
C LEU A 401 -2.73 17.25 23.77
N PHE A 402 -3.14 16.11 24.34
CA PHE A 402 -3.79 16.04 25.66
C PHE A 402 -2.81 15.87 26.83
N GLY A 403 -1.51 16.11 26.63
CA GLY A 403 -0.54 16.31 27.72
C GLY A 403 -0.92 17.48 28.64
N SER A 404 -0.57 17.38 29.92
CA SER A 404 -1.26 18.03 31.06
C SER A 404 -1.08 19.55 31.27
N ASN A 405 -0.45 20.32 30.38
CA ASN A 405 0.04 21.67 30.74
C ASN A 405 -0.43 22.84 29.83
N VAL A 406 -1.51 22.69 29.06
CA VAL A 406 -2.05 23.77 28.19
C VAL A 406 -3.54 23.98 28.47
N THR A 407 -3.97 25.24 28.50
CA THR A 407 -5.38 25.62 28.77
C THR A 407 -6.33 25.02 27.73
N LEU A 408 -7.56 24.70 28.17
CA LEU A 408 -8.57 24.06 27.31
C LEU A 408 -8.89 24.93 26.08
N THR A 409 -8.99 26.25 26.28
CA THR A 409 -9.27 27.25 25.24
C THR A 409 -8.21 27.29 24.15
N LEU A 410 -6.93 27.20 24.52
CA LEU A 410 -5.82 27.17 23.56
C LEU A 410 -5.76 25.84 22.80
N LYS A 411 -6.08 24.72 23.48
CA LYS A 411 -6.22 23.39 22.82
C LYS A 411 -7.31 23.40 21.77
N GLU A 412 -8.47 23.97 22.07
CA GLU A 412 -9.59 24.07 21.13
C GLU A 412 -9.26 24.96 19.92
N LYS A 413 -8.55 26.07 20.14
CA LYS A 413 -8.11 26.96 19.05
C LYS A 413 -7.09 26.27 18.13
N ILE A 414 -6.13 25.53 18.71
CA ILE A 414 -5.15 24.74 17.95
C ILE A 414 -5.84 23.64 17.14
N ILE A 415 -6.80 22.94 17.74
CA ILE A 415 -7.58 21.89 17.06
C ILE A 415 -8.39 22.47 15.89
N LYS A 416 -9.04 23.63 16.05
CA LYS A 416 -9.83 24.27 14.99
C LYS A 416 -8.98 24.63 13.77
N VAL A 417 -7.82 25.25 13.97
CA VAL A 417 -6.90 25.62 12.87
C VAL A 417 -6.39 24.37 12.13
N ILE A 418 -6.06 23.30 12.86
CA ILE A 418 -5.62 22.01 12.27
C ILE A 418 -6.74 21.34 11.48
N GLN A 419 -7.95 21.27 12.05
CA GLN A 419 -9.11 20.60 11.42
C GLN A 419 -9.57 21.31 10.16
N LYS A 420 -9.46 22.64 10.12
CA LYS A 420 -9.84 23.45 8.96
C LYS A 420 -8.73 23.58 7.90
N LYS A 421 -7.54 22.99 8.13
CA LYS A 421 -6.33 23.21 7.31
C LYS A 421 -6.02 24.71 7.10
N GLU A 422 -6.33 25.56 8.08
CA GLU A 422 -6.04 27.00 8.01
C GLU A 422 -4.53 27.26 8.20
N ALA A 423 -4.04 28.39 7.69
CA ALA A 423 -2.62 28.75 7.77
C ALA A 423 -2.19 29.01 9.23
N LEU A 424 -0.98 28.54 9.58
CA LEU A 424 -0.31 28.80 10.87
C LEU A 424 -0.16 30.30 11.16
N ASP A 425 -0.37 31.15 10.15
CA ASP A 425 -0.33 32.60 10.24
C ASP A 425 -1.38 33.22 11.17
N HIS A 426 -2.40 32.45 11.58
CA HIS A 426 -3.45 32.93 12.50
C HIS A 426 -3.07 32.79 13.98
N PHE A 427 -2.01 32.07 14.31
CA PHE A 427 -1.54 31.95 15.70
C PHE A 427 -0.68 33.17 16.08
N SER A 428 -0.69 33.57 17.35
CA SER A 428 0.31 34.50 17.89
C SER A 428 1.67 33.80 18.09
N ILE A 429 2.74 34.57 18.37
CA ILE A 429 4.06 33.99 18.68
C ILE A 429 3.97 33.09 19.92
N TYR A 430 3.22 33.50 20.94
CA TYR A 430 2.95 32.69 22.13
C TYR A 430 2.26 31.37 21.78
N GLU A 431 1.19 31.42 20.99
CA GLU A 431 0.41 30.25 20.60
C GLU A 431 1.25 29.26 19.77
N LEU A 432 2.08 29.78 18.86
CA LEU A 432 3.03 28.98 18.09
C LEU A 432 4.09 28.33 19.00
N LEU A 433 4.67 29.09 19.93
CA LEU A 433 5.65 28.59 20.89
C LEU A 433 5.04 27.50 21.80
N CYS A 434 3.80 27.64 22.24
CA CYS A 434 3.11 26.59 23.01
C CYS A 434 2.87 25.35 22.13
N SER A 435 2.45 25.53 20.88
CA SER A 435 2.14 24.42 19.97
C SER A 435 3.36 23.58 19.56
N ILE A 436 4.58 24.13 19.61
CA ILE A 436 5.82 23.39 19.27
C ILE A 436 6.16 22.30 20.31
N THR A 437 5.57 22.36 21.49
CA THR A 437 5.79 21.37 22.56
C THR A 437 5.05 20.05 22.31
N VAL A 438 4.12 20.03 21.35
CA VAL A 438 3.45 18.82 20.85
C VAL A 438 4.50 17.89 20.25
N SER A 439 4.60 16.66 20.76
CA SER A 439 5.52 15.59 20.34
C SER A 439 5.28 15.02 18.92
N ASN A 440 4.93 15.86 17.93
CA ASN A 440 4.87 15.50 16.53
C ASN A 440 5.95 16.24 15.73
N LYS A 441 6.87 15.50 15.09
CA LYS A 441 8.01 16.09 14.38
C LYS A 441 7.63 16.92 13.16
N GLU A 442 6.61 16.51 12.40
CA GLU A 442 6.19 17.22 11.19
C GLU A 442 5.53 18.56 11.53
N TRP A 443 4.69 18.57 12.56
CA TRP A 443 4.10 19.77 13.12
C TRP A 443 5.14 20.69 13.73
N GLN A 444 6.05 20.14 14.55
CA GLN A 444 7.19 20.87 15.11
C GLN A 444 7.98 21.56 14.01
N LEU A 445 8.30 20.87 12.91
CA LEU A 445 9.02 21.45 11.77
C LEU A 445 8.22 22.56 11.06
N LYS A 446 6.91 22.40 10.88
CA LYS A 446 6.05 23.44 10.27
C LYS A 446 5.96 24.69 11.14
N VAL A 447 5.70 24.51 12.44
CA VAL A 447 5.63 25.59 13.43
C VAL A 447 6.97 26.27 13.62
N GLU A 448 8.07 25.50 13.68
CA GLU A 448 9.44 26.01 13.79
C GLU A 448 9.81 26.90 12.60
N LYS A 449 9.45 26.50 11.37
CA LYS A 449 9.66 27.34 10.18
C LYS A 449 8.91 28.67 10.24
N VAL A 450 7.64 28.66 10.66
CA VAL A 450 6.81 29.87 10.76
C VAL A 450 7.31 30.77 11.90
N LEU A 451 7.69 30.21 13.04
CA LEU A 451 8.29 30.94 14.16
C LEU A 451 9.59 31.62 13.77
N GLN A 452 10.52 30.88 13.14
CA GLN A 452 11.80 31.41 12.71
C GLN A 452 11.61 32.55 11.70
N LYS A 453 10.71 32.35 10.71
CA LYS A 453 10.36 33.39 9.73
C LYS A 453 9.83 34.67 10.39
N ARG A 454 8.89 34.55 11.34
CA ARG A 454 8.30 35.71 12.02
C ARG A 454 9.27 36.45 12.92
N ILE A 455 10.22 35.74 13.51
CA ILE A 455 11.28 36.35 14.32
C ILE A 455 12.27 37.08 13.43
N SER A 456 12.67 36.50 12.30
CA SER A 456 13.52 37.19 11.32
C SER A 456 12.84 38.40 10.67
N GLU A 457 11.50 38.45 10.66
CA GLU A 457 10.71 39.60 10.19
C GLU A 457 10.54 40.70 11.26
N GLN A 458 10.94 40.46 12.51
CA GLN A 458 11.02 41.52 13.52
C GLN A 458 12.17 42.46 13.13
N LEU A 459 11.83 43.64 12.60
CA LEU A 459 12.75 44.72 12.20
C LEU A 459 13.86 44.94 13.24
N GLU A 460 15.07 45.23 12.75
CA GLU A 460 16.34 45.37 13.48
C GLU A 460 16.15 45.55 15.00
N VAL A 461 16.26 44.44 15.71
CA VAL A 461 16.18 44.44 17.16
C VAL A 461 17.51 44.96 17.70
N PRO A 462 17.58 46.16 18.30
CA PRO A 462 18.86 46.76 18.69
C PRO A 462 19.54 45.91 19.76
N LEU A 463 20.66 45.29 19.38
CA LEU A 463 21.59 44.61 20.26
C LEU A 463 22.65 45.59 20.76
N ASN A 464 23.06 45.45 22.02
CA ASN A 464 24.13 46.22 22.63
C ASN A 464 24.80 45.43 23.76
N LYS A 465 25.86 45.98 24.36
CA LYS A 465 26.60 45.32 25.46
C LYS A 465 25.76 45.05 26.71
N ASP A 466 24.71 45.82 26.93
CA ASP A 466 23.79 45.65 28.06
C ASP A 466 22.71 44.58 27.81
N SER A 467 22.64 44.06 26.57
CA SER A 467 21.69 43.03 26.19
C SER A 467 21.98 41.75 26.98
N ASN A 468 20.98 41.34 27.75
CA ASN A 468 20.99 40.12 28.54
C ASN A 468 20.11 39.05 27.87
N LEU A 469 20.78 38.01 27.38
CA LEU A 469 20.26 36.95 26.54
C LEU A 469 19.83 35.74 27.36
N PHE A 470 18.63 35.22 27.11
CA PHE A 470 18.19 33.93 27.64
C PHE A 470 17.90 32.95 26.50
N ILE A 471 18.48 31.76 26.57
CA ILE A 471 18.37 30.75 25.50
C ILE A 471 17.09 29.95 25.69
N LEU A 472 16.18 30.03 24.71
CA LEU A 472 14.99 29.19 24.63
C LEU A 472 15.19 28.09 23.59
N GLY A 473 15.45 26.86 24.03
CA GLY A 473 15.60 25.70 23.16
C GLY A 473 17.04 25.24 22.94
N LYS A 474 17.26 24.46 21.88
CA LYS A 474 18.55 23.89 21.48
C LYS A 474 19.23 24.76 20.44
N ILE A 475 20.38 25.30 20.82
CA ILE A 475 21.28 26.08 19.96
C ILE A 475 22.26 25.17 19.21
N SER A 476 22.97 25.72 18.22
CA SER A 476 23.87 24.96 17.34
C SER A 476 25.10 24.38 18.05
N THR A 477 25.53 25.02 19.14
CA THR A 477 26.67 24.64 19.98
C THR A 477 26.23 24.23 21.39
N THR A 478 27.15 23.76 22.22
CA THR A 478 26.88 23.57 23.66
C THR A 478 26.66 24.93 24.35
N LYS A 479 25.95 24.94 25.48
CA LYS A 479 25.77 26.17 26.29
C LYS A 479 27.12 26.79 26.70
N THR A 480 28.13 25.95 26.93
CA THR A 480 29.50 26.38 27.26
C THR A 480 30.17 27.07 26.06
N GLU A 481 30.19 26.43 24.90
CA GLU A 481 30.76 27.01 23.66
C GLU A 481 30.02 28.28 23.23
N PHE A 482 28.69 28.31 23.38
CA PHE A 482 27.89 29.50 23.10
C PHE A 482 28.29 30.65 24.01
N LYS A 483 28.46 30.35 25.31
CA LYS A 483 28.91 31.35 26.28
C LYS A 483 30.32 31.85 25.96
N GLU A 484 31.23 30.96 25.60
CA GLU A 484 32.59 31.34 25.18
C GLU A 484 32.58 32.23 23.94
N LYS A 485 31.74 31.92 22.93
CA LYS A 485 31.65 32.68 21.69
C LYS A 485 31.05 34.08 21.88
N TYR A 486 30.00 34.21 22.69
CA TYR A 486 29.19 35.44 22.76
C TYR A 486 29.35 36.27 24.04
N ALA A 487 29.95 35.74 25.11
CA ALA A 487 30.23 36.49 26.34
C ALA A 487 31.08 37.76 26.14
N PRO A 488 31.99 37.86 25.15
CA PRO A 488 32.69 39.12 24.87
C PRO A 488 31.78 40.25 24.40
N TYR A 489 30.57 39.93 23.91
CA TYR A 489 29.67 40.87 23.26
C TYR A 489 28.37 41.11 24.05
N PHE A 490 27.89 40.12 24.83
CA PHE A 490 26.59 40.16 25.52
C PHE A 490 26.61 39.51 26.92
N ASN A 491 25.64 39.87 27.75
CA ASN A 491 25.35 39.15 29.00
C ASN A 491 24.49 37.90 28.71
N ILE A 492 24.83 36.76 29.30
CA ILE A 492 24.09 35.50 29.10
C ILE A 492 23.50 35.03 30.44
N SER A 493 22.18 35.06 30.55
CA SER A 493 21.46 34.65 31.76
C SER A 493 21.23 33.14 31.80
N ASN A 494 21.50 32.54 32.95
CA ASN A 494 21.22 31.13 33.21
C ASN A 494 19.79 30.87 33.72
N ARG A 495 19.06 31.92 34.12
CA ARG A 495 17.69 31.84 34.64
C ARG A 495 16.82 32.93 34.03
N LEU A 496 15.54 32.64 33.84
CA LEU A 496 14.56 33.64 33.46
C LEU A 496 14.30 34.58 34.64
N ASN A 497 14.50 35.89 34.44
CA ASN A 497 14.23 36.94 35.41
C ASN A 497 13.95 38.26 34.68
N ASP A 498 13.62 39.31 35.44
CA ASP A 498 13.25 40.63 34.90
C ASP A 498 14.40 41.30 34.13
N LYS A 499 15.65 40.90 34.40
CA LYS A 499 16.82 41.44 33.68
C LYS A 499 16.99 40.85 32.29
N VAL A 500 16.27 39.79 31.92
CA VAL A 500 16.34 39.22 30.56
C VAL A 500 15.69 40.20 29.60
N THR A 501 16.44 40.62 28.59
CA THR A 501 16.02 41.60 27.57
C THR A 501 15.65 40.94 26.25
N HIS A 502 16.34 39.85 25.90
CA HIS A 502 16.19 39.16 24.63
C HIS A 502 16.13 37.64 24.80
N PHE A 503 15.27 36.99 24.02
CA PHE A 503 15.20 35.54 23.90
C PHE A 503 15.95 35.07 22.66
N VAL A 504 16.98 34.25 22.86
CA VAL A 504 17.66 33.56 21.77
C VAL A 504 16.87 32.30 21.44
N LEU A 505 16.17 32.30 20.30
CA LEU A 505 15.33 31.17 19.92
C LEU A 505 16.13 30.05 19.26
N GLY A 506 16.37 28.98 20.00
CA GLY A 506 16.89 27.71 19.50
C GLY A 506 15.79 26.73 19.07
N ARG A 507 16.21 25.59 18.53
CA ARG A 507 15.33 24.50 18.09
C ARG A 507 14.59 23.86 19.28
N MET A 508 13.31 23.52 19.11
CA MET A 508 12.50 22.87 20.16
C MET A 508 12.55 23.59 21.53
N PRO A 509 12.02 24.81 21.65
CA PRO A 509 12.02 25.60 22.89
C PRO A 509 11.05 24.99 23.92
N LYS A 510 11.48 23.93 24.63
CA LYS A 510 10.63 23.20 25.58
C LYS A 510 10.30 23.96 26.86
N GLU A 511 11.08 25.00 27.19
CA GLU A 511 10.91 25.80 28.41
C GLU A 511 9.76 26.82 28.29
N VAL A 512 9.13 26.94 27.11
CA VAL A 512 8.03 27.87 26.84
C VAL A 512 6.81 27.65 27.73
N LEU A 513 6.52 26.41 28.15
CA LEU A 513 5.36 26.12 29.01
C LEU A 513 5.43 26.78 30.39
N LYS A 514 6.58 27.36 30.74
CA LYS A 514 6.79 28.10 31.99
C LYS A 514 6.70 29.62 31.81
N LEU A 515 6.48 30.09 30.57
CA LEU A 515 6.34 31.50 30.25
C LEU A 515 4.87 31.91 30.38
N GLU A 516 4.62 32.93 31.18
CA GLU A 516 3.33 33.62 31.19
C GLU A 516 3.24 34.57 29.99
N GLU A 517 2.02 34.87 29.53
CA GLU A 517 1.79 35.69 28.33
C GLU A 517 2.45 37.08 28.44
N GLU A 518 2.49 37.66 29.64
CA GLU A 518 3.12 38.94 29.98
C GLU A 518 4.66 38.92 29.86
N GLN A 519 5.30 37.74 29.93
CA GLN A 519 6.77 37.59 29.82
C GLN A 519 7.26 37.53 28.37
N ILE A 520 6.34 37.48 27.40
CA ILE A 520 6.62 37.27 25.96
C ILE A 520 6.75 38.59 25.19
N ASP A 521 6.45 39.73 25.82
CA ASP A 521 6.74 41.07 25.30
C ASP A 521 8.25 41.39 25.14
N LYS A 522 9.12 40.43 25.50
CA LYS A 522 10.57 40.53 25.30
C LYS A 522 10.94 40.19 23.86
N LYS A 523 12.00 40.82 23.36
CA LYS A 523 12.43 40.70 21.96
C LYS A 523 13.02 39.33 21.65
N PHE A 524 12.69 38.77 20.48
CA PHE A 524 13.25 37.49 20.03
C PHE A 524 14.38 37.73 19.03
N ILE A 525 15.41 36.89 19.08
CA ILE A 525 16.54 36.94 18.15
C ILE A 525 16.98 35.53 17.75
N SER A 526 17.43 35.38 16.50
CA SER A 526 17.99 34.12 16.02
C SER A 526 19.51 34.04 16.28
N GLU A 527 20.07 32.82 16.19
CA GLU A 527 21.51 32.61 16.32
C GLU A 527 22.30 33.17 15.12
N SER A 528 21.66 33.27 13.94
CA SER A 528 22.23 33.95 12.76
C SER A 528 22.35 35.45 12.99
N ASP A 529 21.30 36.10 13.50
CA ASP A 529 21.34 37.56 13.74
C ASP A 529 22.44 37.93 14.75
N LEU A 530 22.66 37.09 15.76
CA LEU A 530 23.78 37.23 16.70
C LEU A 530 25.15 37.06 16.02
N THR A 531 25.26 36.11 15.09
CA THR A 531 26.50 35.86 14.35
C THR A 531 26.78 36.99 13.37
N ASP A 532 25.76 37.47 12.65
CA ASP A 532 25.85 38.58 11.71
C ASP A 532 26.22 39.88 12.44
N TYR A 533 25.62 40.14 13.61
CA TYR A 533 26.01 41.26 14.47
C TYR A 533 27.47 41.18 14.91
N VAL A 534 27.95 40.01 15.34
CA VAL A 534 29.36 39.82 15.72
C VAL A 534 30.29 39.97 14.52
N ASN A 535 29.92 39.42 13.35
CA ASN A 535 30.70 39.50 12.11
C ASN A 535 30.79 40.94 11.59
N ASN A 536 29.73 41.74 11.73
CA ASN A 536 29.73 43.15 11.39
C ASN A 536 30.63 43.99 12.32
N ILE A 537 30.80 43.55 13.58
CA ILE A 537 31.65 44.24 14.56
C ILE A 537 33.11 43.75 14.49
N ASN A 538 33.37 42.53 14.02
CA ASN A 538 34.71 41.97 13.89
C ASN A 538 34.77 40.91 12.76
N PRO A 539 34.98 41.32 11.49
CA PRO A 539 34.92 40.41 10.35
C PRO A 539 36.17 39.52 10.28
N GLY A 540 36.00 38.21 10.46
CA GLY A 540 36.97 37.23 10.01
C GLY A 540 36.90 37.11 8.48
N TYR A 541 38.00 37.43 7.78
CA TYR A 541 38.04 37.67 6.34
C TYR A 541 37.58 36.48 5.46
N ILE A 542 36.44 36.65 4.78
CA ILE A 542 36.07 35.94 3.55
C ILE A 542 36.58 36.80 2.38
N ILE A 543 37.41 36.25 1.49
CA ILE A 543 37.94 36.99 0.33
C ILE A 543 36.89 36.97 -0.78
N GLU A 544 36.51 38.14 -1.30
CA GLU A 544 35.66 38.27 -2.50
C GLU A 544 36.51 38.40 -3.77
N GLU A 545 35.98 37.89 -4.89
CA GLU A 545 36.69 37.61 -6.15
C GLU A 545 37.47 38.81 -6.72
N ALA A 546 38.80 38.67 -6.81
CA ALA A 546 39.64 39.45 -7.70
C ALA A 546 40.22 38.56 -8.81
N SER A 547 40.36 39.11 -10.00
CA SER A 547 40.56 38.40 -11.29
C SER A 547 41.83 37.54 -11.43
N ASN A 548 42.72 37.51 -10.43
CA ASN A 548 43.95 36.70 -10.43
C ASN A 548 43.89 35.45 -9.51
N ASP A 549 42.82 35.26 -8.73
CA ASP A 549 42.73 34.19 -7.71
C ASP A 549 42.13 32.86 -8.21
N SER A 550 41.63 32.79 -9.45
CA SER A 550 41.14 31.53 -10.02
C SER A 550 42.23 30.45 -9.99
N GLN A 551 43.48 30.79 -10.30
CA GLN A 551 44.56 29.82 -10.35
C GLN A 551 44.96 29.31 -8.95
N ILE A 552 44.85 30.15 -7.90
CA ILE A 552 45.11 29.73 -6.52
C ILE A 552 43.95 28.87 -6.00
N SER A 553 42.70 29.26 -6.26
CA SER A 553 41.52 28.46 -5.92
C SER A 553 41.57 27.09 -6.60
N ASP A 554 41.89 27.05 -7.90
CA ASP A 554 42.01 25.82 -8.68
C ASP A 554 43.15 24.93 -8.17
N ASN A 555 44.30 25.51 -7.79
CA ASN A 555 45.39 24.78 -7.15
C ASN A 555 44.97 24.16 -5.82
N ILE A 556 44.25 24.90 -4.96
CA ILE A 556 43.75 24.39 -3.69
C ILE A 556 42.71 23.30 -3.92
N LYS A 557 41.79 23.46 -4.88
CA LYS A 557 40.82 22.42 -5.28
C LYS A 557 41.52 21.14 -5.73
N ASN A 558 42.55 21.25 -6.57
CA ASN A 558 43.32 20.11 -7.03
C ASN A 558 44.02 19.38 -5.87
N LEU A 559 44.61 20.12 -4.93
CA LEU A 559 45.23 19.54 -3.73
C LEU A 559 44.19 18.88 -2.80
N LEU A 560 43.02 19.50 -2.63
CA LEU A 560 41.90 18.97 -1.85
C LEU A 560 41.32 17.68 -2.45
N LEU A 561 41.18 17.61 -3.79
CA LEU A 561 40.57 16.47 -4.47
C LEU A 561 41.56 15.32 -4.76
N SER A 562 42.87 15.55 -4.56
CA SER A 562 43.95 14.57 -4.68
C SER A 562 43.69 13.32 -3.83
N GLU A 563 44.19 12.16 -4.27
CA GLU A 563 44.16 10.91 -3.48
C GLU A 563 45.19 10.90 -2.34
N ASP A 564 46.20 11.78 -2.42
CA ASP A 564 47.25 11.89 -1.42
C ASP A 564 46.80 12.70 -0.19
N GLU A 565 46.82 12.07 0.98
CA GLU A 565 46.42 12.68 2.25
C GLU A 565 47.33 13.86 2.65
N SER A 566 48.61 13.83 2.28
CA SER A 566 49.54 14.93 2.54
C SER A 566 49.18 16.19 1.75
N SER A 567 48.77 16.04 0.49
CA SER A 567 48.27 17.12 -0.36
C SER A 567 46.99 17.75 0.21
N GLN A 568 46.07 16.93 0.72
CA GLN A 568 44.83 17.42 1.35
C GLN A 568 45.11 18.20 2.64
N LEU A 569 46.07 17.75 3.46
CA LEU A 569 46.46 18.44 4.69
C LEU A 569 47.15 19.78 4.39
N LEU A 570 48.02 19.81 3.38
CA LEU A 570 48.65 21.05 2.91
C LEU A 570 47.60 22.08 2.48
N ALA A 571 46.61 21.67 1.70
CA ALA A 571 45.51 22.56 1.28
C ALA A 571 44.73 23.13 2.47
N LEU A 572 44.49 22.32 3.51
CA LEU A 572 43.80 22.76 4.72
C LEU A 572 44.63 23.71 5.58
N GLU A 573 45.96 23.61 5.52
CA GLU A 573 46.88 24.55 6.16
C GLU A 573 46.93 25.88 5.40
N MET A 574 46.94 25.82 4.06
CA MET A 574 46.84 27.00 3.20
C MET A 574 45.53 27.77 3.45
N LEU A 575 44.39 27.08 3.57
CA LEU A 575 43.08 27.72 3.86
C LEU A 575 43.01 28.36 5.25
N LYS A 576 43.76 27.86 6.24
CA LYS A 576 43.83 28.48 7.57
C LYS A 576 44.62 29.78 7.58
N THR A 577 45.58 29.92 6.68
CA THR A 577 46.54 31.04 6.65
C THR A 577 46.19 32.10 5.60
N GLY A 578 45.53 31.71 4.50
CA GLY A 578 45.24 32.57 3.34
C GLY A 578 43.77 32.93 3.12
N GLY A 579 42.85 32.57 4.02
CA GLY A 579 41.41 32.78 3.83
C GLY A 579 40.74 31.67 3.00
N ILE A 580 39.40 31.65 2.97
CA ILE A 580 38.61 30.58 2.35
C ILE A 580 37.81 31.14 1.16
N PRO A 581 38.18 30.78 -0.09
CA PRO A 581 37.37 31.09 -1.26
C PRO A 581 35.97 30.47 -1.17
N LYS A 582 34.93 31.26 -1.48
CA LYS A 582 33.51 30.82 -1.40
C LYS A 582 33.22 29.61 -2.30
N ASP A 583 33.92 29.48 -3.42
CA ASP A 583 33.77 28.43 -4.42
C ASP A 583 34.36 27.07 -4.01
N ILE A 584 35.13 26.99 -2.91
CA ILE A 584 35.75 25.75 -2.39
C ILE A 584 34.89 25.04 -1.31
N ILE A 585 33.83 25.71 -0.84
CA ILE A 585 32.96 25.20 0.24
C ILE A 585 32.41 23.81 -0.08
N ASN A 586 32.05 23.56 -1.34
CA ASN A 586 31.45 22.29 -1.76
C ASN A 586 32.48 21.14 -1.78
N GLU A 587 33.71 21.41 -2.20
CA GLU A 587 34.83 20.46 -2.21
C GLU A 587 35.24 20.10 -0.78
N LEU A 588 35.31 21.08 0.12
CA LEU A 588 35.55 20.85 1.55
C LEU A 588 34.44 19.98 2.15
N PHE A 589 33.18 20.26 1.81
CA PHE A 589 32.05 19.47 2.27
C PHE A 589 32.09 18.03 1.74
N PHE A 590 32.39 17.86 0.45
CA PHE A 590 32.60 16.55 -0.17
C PHE A 590 33.67 15.74 0.57
N ILE A 591 34.85 16.33 0.83
CA ILE A 591 35.95 15.65 1.54
C ILE A 591 35.56 15.32 2.97
N GLN A 592 34.95 16.26 3.70
CA GLN A 592 34.48 16.04 5.07
C GLN A 592 33.55 14.80 5.15
N LYS A 593 32.70 14.62 4.15
CA LYS A 593 31.68 13.56 4.14
C LYS A 593 32.14 12.22 3.59
N THR A 594 33.21 12.20 2.80
CA THR A 594 33.68 10.99 2.11
C THR A 594 35.00 10.44 2.64
N THR A 595 35.84 11.26 3.27
CA THR A 595 37.14 10.81 3.77
C THR A 595 37.04 9.86 4.97
N ASN A 596 37.87 8.82 4.96
CA ASN A 596 38.08 7.96 6.12
C ASN A 596 38.98 8.61 7.17
N ASN A 597 39.94 9.43 6.76
CA ASN A 597 40.92 10.04 7.64
C ASN A 597 40.25 10.97 8.65
N SER A 598 40.37 10.64 9.94
CA SER A 598 39.69 11.37 11.00
C SER A 598 40.26 12.77 11.23
N THR A 599 41.54 12.97 10.93
CA THR A 599 42.24 14.25 11.08
C THR A 599 41.77 15.22 10.01
N ILE A 600 41.80 14.80 8.74
CA ILE A 600 41.33 15.59 7.59
C ILE A 600 39.86 15.96 7.78
N ARG A 601 39.01 15.00 8.18
CA ARG A 601 37.59 15.25 8.45
C ARG A 601 37.32 16.26 9.55
N LYS A 602 38.11 16.26 10.62
CA LYS A 602 37.97 17.25 11.72
C LYS A 602 38.45 18.62 11.26
N ALA A 603 39.55 18.68 10.52
CA ALA A 603 40.10 19.91 9.99
C ALA A 603 39.13 20.58 9.01
N THR A 604 38.57 19.84 8.04
CA THR A 604 37.53 20.34 7.12
C THR A 604 36.27 20.78 7.87
N ALA A 605 35.81 20.02 8.86
CA ALA A 605 34.64 20.38 9.67
C ALA A 605 34.80 21.74 10.38
N ASN A 606 35.99 22.01 10.92
CA ASN A 606 36.27 23.27 11.61
C ASN A 606 36.22 24.46 10.64
N VAL A 607 36.79 24.30 9.45
CA VAL A 607 36.75 25.31 8.37
C VAL A 607 35.30 25.58 7.94
N LEU A 608 34.52 24.53 7.71
CA LEU A 608 33.12 24.63 7.26
C LEU A 608 32.19 25.25 8.31
N LYS A 609 32.38 24.97 9.61
CA LYS A 609 31.51 25.52 10.67
C LYS A 609 31.51 27.05 10.74
N ALA A 610 32.62 27.67 10.34
CA ALA A 610 32.77 29.12 10.37
C ALA A 610 32.30 29.79 9.06
N ASN A 611 32.20 29.06 7.95
CA ASN A 611 32.09 29.67 6.61
C ASN A 611 31.02 29.05 5.70
N ALA A 612 30.46 27.89 6.04
CA ALA A 612 29.45 27.25 5.20
C ALA A 612 28.06 27.91 5.36
N PRO A 613 27.24 27.95 4.31
CA PRO A 613 25.87 28.46 4.38
C PRO A 613 25.03 27.77 5.46
N ASN A 614 24.09 28.50 6.06
CA ASN A 614 23.22 28.01 7.15
C ASN A 614 22.53 26.68 6.84
N GLU A 615 22.14 26.49 5.58
CA GLU A 615 21.47 25.27 5.09
C GLU A 615 22.37 24.03 5.16
N MET A 616 23.69 24.22 4.99
CA MET A 616 24.70 23.15 5.00
C MET A 616 25.20 22.84 6.42
N LEU A 617 25.12 23.78 7.38
CA LEU A 617 25.62 23.60 8.75
C LEU A 617 25.01 22.39 9.48
N VAL A 618 23.75 22.05 9.19
CA VAL A 618 23.12 20.84 9.74
C VAL A 618 23.84 19.59 9.28
N ALA A 619 24.20 19.54 7.99
CA ALA A 619 24.94 18.43 7.43
C ALA A 619 26.37 18.42 7.97
N VAL A 620 27.07 19.56 8.02
CA VAL A 620 28.45 19.68 8.55
C VAL A 620 28.57 19.12 9.97
N ASN A 621 27.58 19.37 10.83
CA ASN A 621 27.55 18.91 12.22
C ASN A 621 27.09 17.46 12.40
N ASP A 622 26.47 16.84 11.39
CA ASP A 622 26.07 15.44 11.44
C ASP A 622 27.29 14.52 11.30
N ARG A 623 27.45 13.56 12.22
CA ARG A 623 28.51 12.54 12.15
C ARG A 623 28.26 11.52 11.04
N SER A 624 27.06 11.48 10.49
CA SER A 624 26.69 10.67 9.33
C SER A 624 27.47 11.15 8.09
N GLY A 625 27.95 10.21 7.29
CA GLY A 625 28.71 10.48 6.07
C GLY A 625 28.73 9.27 5.16
N LEU A 626 29.23 9.46 3.94
CA LEU A 626 29.38 8.44 2.91
C LEU A 626 30.86 8.12 2.76
N ARG A 627 31.43 7.56 3.83
CA ARG A 627 32.84 7.18 3.85
C ARG A 627 33.11 6.16 2.75
N ASN A 628 34.13 6.42 1.92
CA ASN A 628 34.48 5.61 0.77
C ASN A 628 33.27 5.36 -0.16
N PRO A 629 32.75 6.43 -0.80
CA PRO A 629 31.58 6.32 -1.64
C PRO A 629 31.74 5.28 -2.76
N GLU A 630 32.97 5.09 -3.26
CA GLU A 630 33.35 4.13 -4.31
C GLU A 630 33.11 2.65 -3.96
N LYS A 631 32.89 2.33 -2.68
CA LYS A 631 32.58 0.97 -2.23
C LYS A 631 31.09 0.63 -2.26
N PHE A 632 30.24 1.60 -2.56
CA PHE A 632 28.79 1.42 -2.58
C PHE A 632 28.30 1.28 -4.01
N GLU A 633 27.34 0.38 -4.19
CA GLU A 633 26.57 0.29 -5.42
C GLU A 633 25.59 1.47 -5.54
N GLU A 634 25.17 1.79 -6.76
CA GLU A 634 24.28 2.93 -7.05
C GLU A 634 22.98 2.90 -6.22
N TYR A 635 22.40 1.71 -6.04
CA TYR A 635 21.19 1.53 -5.24
C TYR A 635 21.42 1.78 -3.73
N GLU A 636 22.61 1.44 -3.23
CA GLU A 636 22.98 1.66 -1.83
C GLU A 636 23.20 3.14 -1.55
N LEU A 637 23.90 3.82 -2.46
CA LEU A 637 24.05 5.27 -2.43
C LEU A 637 22.69 5.95 -2.46
N TYR A 638 21.81 5.58 -3.39
CA TYR A 638 20.45 6.11 -3.46
C TYR A 638 19.68 5.95 -2.14
N ALA A 639 19.71 4.76 -1.53
CA ALA A 639 19.05 4.50 -0.25
C ALA A 639 19.68 5.30 0.91
N LYS A 640 20.99 5.50 0.91
CA LYS A 640 21.70 6.33 1.90
C LYS A 640 21.36 7.81 1.71
N PHE A 641 21.41 8.35 0.50
CA PHE A 641 21.02 9.73 0.22
C PHE A 641 19.57 10.02 0.61
N LYS A 642 18.62 9.11 0.32
CA LYS A 642 17.22 9.24 0.76
C LYS A 642 17.06 9.29 2.28
N LYS A 643 17.98 8.66 3.04
CA LYS A 643 18.00 8.76 4.52
C LYS A 643 18.66 10.06 4.98
N LEU A 644 19.73 10.48 4.33
CA LEU A 644 20.47 11.70 4.67
C LEU A 644 19.66 12.95 4.37
N SER A 645 18.97 13.03 3.23
CA SER A 645 18.19 14.20 2.82
C SER A 645 17.02 14.53 3.74
N LYS A 646 16.46 13.54 4.45
CA LYS A 646 15.47 13.77 5.51
C LYS A 646 16.01 14.64 6.65
N LYS A 647 17.33 14.61 6.88
CA LYS A 647 18.01 15.43 7.89
C LYS A 647 18.66 16.67 7.29
N TRP A 648 19.27 16.53 6.12
CA TRP A 648 20.15 17.55 5.52
C TRP A 648 19.44 18.46 4.53
N ASN A 649 18.16 18.20 4.21
CA ASN A 649 17.43 18.74 3.06
C ASN A 649 17.87 18.14 1.70
N THR A 650 17.06 18.35 0.67
CA THR A 650 17.27 17.76 -0.66
C THR A 650 18.41 18.44 -1.44
N GLU A 651 18.53 19.76 -1.33
CA GLU A 651 19.56 20.54 -2.03
C GLU A 651 20.97 20.09 -1.61
N VAL A 652 21.24 20.07 -0.30
CA VAL A 652 22.55 19.69 0.26
C VAL A 652 22.88 18.23 -0.04
N ALA A 653 21.88 17.34 -0.01
CA ALA A 653 22.08 15.95 -0.40
C ALA A 653 22.39 15.80 -1.90
N CYS A 654 21.75 16.58 -2.78
CA CYS A 654 22.05 16.59 -4.21
C CYS A 654 23.43 17.18 -4.50
N GLN A 655 23.86 18.21 -3.78
CA GLN A 655 25.22 18.77 -3.89
C GLN A 655 26.28 17.72 -3.60
N LEU A 656 26.13 16.96 -2.51
CA LEU A 656 27.07 15.87 -2.20
C LEU A 656 27.02 14.76 -3.27
N ALA A 657 25.83 14.36 -3.71
CA ALA A 657 25.66 13.36 -4.76
C ALA A 657 26.33 13.78 -6.07
N TYR A 658 26.23 15.07 -6.43
CA TYR A 658 26.84 15.62 -7.64
C TYR A 658 28.36 15.50 -7.61
N HIS A 659 29.00 15.87 -6.50
CA HIS A 659 30.45 15.76 -6.36
C HIS A 659 30.94 14.31 -6.34
N ILE A 660 30.18 13.41 -5.67
CA ILE A 660 30.48 11.97 -5.72
C ILE A 660 30.39 11.46 -7.15
N TYR A 661 29.37 11.86 -7.91
CA TYR A 661 29.23 11.47 -9.31
C TYR A 661 30.35 12.01 -10.19
N GLN A 662 30.74 13.28 -10.03
CA GLN A 662 31.84 13.85 -10.81
C GLN A 662 33.13 13.04 -10.64
N LYS A 663 33.46 12.62 -9.41
CA LYS A 663 34.68 11.87 -9.09
C LYS A 663 34.59 10.37 -9.39
N HIS A 664 33.49 9.72 -9.03
CA HIS A 664 33.38 8.25 -9.01
C HIS A 664 32.39 7.68 -10.03
N LYS A 665 31.68 8.54 -10.78
CA LYS A 665 30.63 8.14 -11.75
C LYS A 665 29.46 7.36 -11.14
N ILE A 666 29.25 7.50 -9.82
CA ILE A 666 28.14 6.90 -9.06
C ILE A 666 27.39 7.97 -8.25
N GLY A 667 26.13 7.74 -7.92
CA GLY A 667 25.26 8.63 -7.14
C GLY A 667 24.34 9.55 -7.96
N LEU A 668 24.46 9.53 -9.29
CA LEU A 668 23.63 10.34 -10.21
C LEU A 668 22.14 10.05 -10.02
N ARG A 669 21.80 8.78 -9.75
CA ARG A 669 20.43 8.30 -9.61
C ARG A 669 19.63 9.15 -8.64
N TYR A 670 20.21 9.53 -7.50
CA TYR A 670 19.51 10.34 -6.49
C TYR A 670 19.13 11.73 -7.00
N ILE A 671 20.05 12.39 -7.72
CA ILE A 671 19.84 13.70 -8.33
C ILE A 671 18.76 13.59 -9.41
N VAL A 672 18.78 12.52 -10.20
CA VAL A 672 17.78 12.30 -11.25
C VAL A 672 16.36 12.14 -10.68
N VAL A 673 16.21 11.56 -9.48
CA VAL A 673 14.89 11.39 -8.84
C VAL A 673 14.39 12.67 -8.18
N PHE A 674 15.26 13.37 -7.46
CA PHE A 674 14.87 14.41 -6.50
C PHE A 674 15.38 15.80 -6.85
N GLY A 675 16.27 15.90 -7.84
CA GLY A 675 16.95 17.12 -8.26
C GLY A 675 16.06 18.07 -9.06
N LYS A 676 14.87 17.67 -9.53
CA LYS A 676 13.96 18.54 -10.30
C LYS A 676 13.67 19.90 -9.62
N LYS A 677 13.73 19.96 -8.29
CA LYS A 677 13.50 21.17 -7.48
C LYS A 677 14.79 21.86 -7.03
N THR A 678 15.95 21.44 -7.56
CA THR A 678 17.27 21.92 -7.14
C THR A 678 17.94 22.70 -8.26
N THR A 679 18.91 23.52 -7.88
CA THR A 679 19.73 24.29 -8.84
C THR A 679 20.66 23.40 -9.68
N LEU A 680 20.75 22.11 -9.35
CA LEU A 680 21.64 21.15 -9.98
C LEU A 680 20.99 20.37 -11.11
N TRP A 681 19.66 20.43 -11.26
CA TRP A 681 18.94 19.68 -12.30
C TRP A 681 19.52 19.95 -13.69
N GLU A 682 19.65 21.22 -14.06
CA GLU A 682 20.16 21.60 -15.38
C GLU A 682 21.62 21.20 -15.59
N LYS A 683 22.43 21.19 -14.51
CA LYS A 683 23.84 20.79 -14.57
C LYS A 683 24.02 19.29 -14.82
N VAL A 684 23.05 18.45 -14.46
CA VAL A 684 23.18 17.00 -14.63
C VAL A 684 22.59 16.48 -15.94
N ILE A 685 21.72 17.24 -16.61
CA ILE A 685 21.13 16.86 -17.91
C ILE A 685 22.20 16.40 -18.92
N PRO A 686 23.33 17.10 -19.13
CA PRO A 686 24.33 16.70 -20.11
C PRO A 686 24.96 15.32 -19.87
N PHE A 687 24.82 14.74 -18.68
CA PHE A 687 25.38 13.42 -18.37
C PHE A 687 24.55 12.26 -18.91
N PHE A 688 23.26 12.47 -19.16
CA PHE A 688 22.34 11.44 -19.67
C PHE A 688 21.52 11.93 -20.88
N LEU A 689 21.85 13.11 -21.40
CA LEU A 689 21.39 13.66 -22.67
C LEU A 689 22.62 13.98 -23.54
N LYS A 690 22.98 13.06 -24.43
CA LYS A 690 24.16 13.19 -25.29
C LYS A 690 23.75 13.13 -26.76
N ASP A 691 24.12 14.15 -27.54
CA ASP A 691 23.88 14.22 -28.98
C ASP A 691 22.40 13.98 -29.39
N GLY A 692 21.45 14.43 -28.56
CA GLY A 692 20.01 14.23 -28.76
C GLY A 692 19.44 12.92 -28.21
N VAL A 693 20.31 12.05 -27.68
CA VAL A 693 19.92 10.78 -27.03
C VAL A 693 19.72 11.01 -25.54
N LEU A 694 18.46 10.97 -25.11
CA LEU A 694 18.07 10.98 -23.70
C LEU A 694 17.97 9.55 -23.17
N ASP A 695 18.99 9.10 -22.45
CA ASP A 695 19.03 7.76 -21.88
C ASP A 695 18.70 7.80 -20.38
N TRP A 696 17.45 7.52 -20.04
CA TRP A 696 16.99 7.50 -18.66
C TRP A 696 17.54 6.32 -17.86
N THR A 697 17.92 5.24 -18.52
CA THR A 697 18.56 4.08 -17.90
C THR A 697 19.98 4.43 -17.46
N SER A 698 20.73 5.18 -18.28
CA SER A 698 22.05 5.72 -17.93
C SER A 698 21.99 6.68 -16.73
N ALA A 699 20.95 7.51 -16.67
CA ALA A 699 20.70 8.44 -15.56
C ALA A 699 20.50 7.72 -14.21
N LEU A 700 20.12 6.43 -14.25
CA LEU A 700 19.93 5.58 -13.08
C LEU A 700 21.19 4.81 -12.69
N GLY A 701 22.33 5.06 -13.34
CA GLY A 701 23.65 4.50 -13.04
C GLY A 701 23.96 3.16 -13.71
N TYR A 702 23.35 2.89 -14.87
CA TYR A 702 23.64 1.69 -15.66
C TYR A 702 24.38 2.09 -16.94
N GLU A 703 25.57 1.54 -17.18
CA GLU A 703 26.43 1.95 -18.31
C GLU A 703 25.99 1.36 -19.66
N LYS A 704 25.27 0.24 -19.67
CA LYS A 704 24.73 -0.40 -20.89
C LYS A 704 23.30 -0.88 -20.70
N ARG A 705 22.55 -0.94 -21.82
CA ARG A 705 21.18 -1.50 -21.86
C ARG A 705 21.10 -2.95 -21.33
N THR A 706 22.20 -3.71 -21.37
CA THR A 706 22.30 -5.09 -20.88
C THR A 706 22.67 -5.22 -19.40
N ASP A 707 23.14 -4.14 -18.78
CA ASP A 707 23.64 -4.15 -17.39
C ASP A 707 22.51 -4.03 -16.36
N VAL A 708 21.28 -3.95 -16.84
CA VAL A 708 20.06 -3.90 -16.04
C VAL A 708 19.82 -5.30 -15.45
N PRO A 709 19.82 -5.49 -14.13
CA PRO A 709 19.76 -6.81 -13.52
C PRO A 709 18.49 -7.56 -13.94
N ASN A 710 18.67 -8.80 -14.42
CA ASN A 710 17.57 -9.75 -14.59
C ASN A 710 16.92 -9.98 -13.22
N TYR A 711 15.76 -9.38 -13.02
CA TYR A 711 14.78 -9.76 -12.00
C TYR A 711 15.35 -9.96 -10.59
N HIS A 712 15.59 -8.86 -9.87
CA HIS A 712 15.40 -8.90 -8.42
C HIS A 712 14.54 -7.73 -7.94
N GLU A 713 13.79 -8.03 -6.89
CA GLU A 713 12.66 -7.31 -6.34
C GLU A 713 12.94 -5.83 -6.02
N SER A 714 11.92 -4.98 -6.22
CA SER A 714 11.76 -3.70 -5.50
C SER A 714 12.70 -2.50 -5.80
N PHE A 715 13.57 -2.55 -6.81
CA PHE A 715 14.55 -1.46 -6.99
C PHE A 715 14.02 -0.08 -7.43
N PHE A 716 12.93 0.05 -8.19
CA PHE A 716 12.45 1.34 -8.74
C PHE A 716 11.11 1.79 -8.13
N ASN A 717 11.15 2.32 -6.90
CA ASN A 717 9.95 2.76 -6.17
C ASN A 717 9.50 4.20 -6.50
N ALA A 718 9.45 4.59 -7.77
CA ALA A 718 8.83 5.86 -8.17
C ALA A 718 8.36 5.82 -9.63
N HIS A 719 7.05 5.97 -9.86
CA HIS A 719 6.50 6.47 -11.12
C HIS A 719 7.20 7.80 -11.43
N ARG A 720 7.74 7.97 -12.63
CA ARG A 720 8.45 9.21 -13.00
C ARG A 720 7.87 9.77 -14.29
N PRO A 721 7.33 10.99 -14.25
CA PRO A 721 6.81 11.64 -15.44
C PRO A 721 7.96 11.90 -16.42
N LEU A 722 7.60 11.96 -17.70
CA LEU A 722 8.53 12.31 -18.77
C LEU A 722 9.18 13.67 -18.46
N PRO A 723 10.50 13.82 -18.66
CA PRO A 723 11.25 15.03 -18.28
C PRO A 723 11.05 16.19 -19.28
N ASN A 724 9.81 16.52 -19.63
CA ASN A 724 9.48 17.44 -20.73
C ASN A 724 10.08 18.84 -20.58
N GLU A 725 10.39 19.26 -19.36
CA GLU A 725 11.05 20.55 -19.10
C GLU A 725 12.40 20.69 -19.82
N ILE A 726 13.12 19.59 -20.09
CA ILE A 726 14.40 19.64 -20.80
C ILE A 726 14.23 20.08 -22.27
N LEU A 727 13.05 19.87 -22.84
CA LEU A 727 12.71 20.20 -24.23
C LEU A 727 12.71 21.70 -24.49
N LYS A 728 12.69 22.53 -23.44
CA LYS A 728 12.82 24.00 -23.57
C LYS A 728 14.16 24.41 -24.16
N ASN A 729 15.23 23.70 -23.79
CA ASN A 729 16.61 24.09 -24.08
C ASN A 729 17.39 23.03 -24.85
N HIS A 730 16.84 21.82 -25.01
CA HIS A 730 17.51 20.70 -25.64
C HIS A 730 16.59 19.98 -26.61
N LYS A 731 17.16 19.56 -27.73
CA LYS A 731 16.51 18.69 -28.70
C LYS A 731 16.70 17.23 -28.29
N VAL A 732 15.62 16.44 -28.30
CA VAL A 732 15.66 15.00 -28.01
C VAL A 732 15.20 14.25 -29.25
N THR A 733 16.10 13.48 -29.85
CA THR A 733 15.86 12.63 -31.03
C THR A 733 15.72 11.17 -30.65
N GLU A 734 16.30 10.74 -29.53
CA GLU A 734 16.13 9.38 -29.02
C GLU A 734 15.76 9.42 -27.54
N LEU A 735 14.74 8.67 -27.15
CA LEU A 735 14.26 8.59 -25.78
C LEU A 735 14.28 7.14 -25.33
N ILE A 736 15.15 6.83 -24.37
CA ILE A 736 15.34 5.49 -23.82
C ILE A 736 14.78 5.46 -22.40
N LEU A 737 13.67 4.74 -22.26
CA LEU A 737 12.91 4.48 -21.04
C LEU A 737 12.84 2.98 -20.74
N HIS A 738 13.83 2.22 -21.23
CA HIS A 738 13.96 0.81 -20.98
C HIS A 738 14.01 0.50 -19.47
N ASN A 739 13.21 -0.46 -19.01
CA ASN A 739 13.09 -0.88 -17.61
C ASN A 739 12.97 0.30 -16.62
N SER A 740 12.14 1.29 -16.98
CA SER A 740 11.92 2.48 -16.16
C SER A 740 10.69 2.37 -15.23
N ARG A 741 10.02 1.22 -15.20
CA ARG A 741 8.75 0.97 -14.48
C ARG A 741 7.65 1.97 -14.83
N GLN A 742 7.51 2.28 -16.12
CA GLN A 742 6.35 3.02 -16.60
C GLN A 742 5.13 2.09 -16.58
N GLU A 743 4.10 2.44 -15.80
CA GLU A 743 2.79 1.75 -15.80
C GLU A 743 1.86 2.33 -16.87
N LYS A 744 2.03 3.61 -17.19
CA LYS A 744 1.42 4.27 -18.34
C LYS A 744 2.39 5.28 -18.96
N ILE A 745 2.21 5.58 -20.23
CA ILE A 745 2.79 6.76 -20.88
C ILE A 745 1.71 7.86 -20.89
N GLU A 746 2.08 9.08 -20.47
CA GLU A 746 1.18 10.23 -20.45
C GLU A 746 1.01 10.83 -21.85
N ASP A 747 -0.10 11.52 -22.11
CA ASP A 747 -0.38 12.12 -23.42
C ASP A 747 0.69 13.16 -23.84
N THR A 748 1.41 13.72 -22.87
CA THR A 748 2.50 14.68 -23.05
C THR A 748 3.73 14.12 -23.77
N ILE A 749 3.75 12.83 -24.12
CA ILE A 749 4.76 12.25 -25.01
C ILE A 749 4.78 12.95 -26.38
N SER A 750 3.65 13.53 -26.82
CA SER A 750 3.58 14.28 -28.08
C SER A 750 4.41 15.57 -28.08
N GLU A 751 4.87 16.05 -26.92
CA GLU A 751 5.79 17.20 -26.83
C GLU A 751 7.18 16.91 -27.41
N TYR A 752 7.58 15.63 -27.54
CA TYR A 752 8.86 15.23 -28.14
C TYR A 752 8.78 15.24 -29.67
N VAL A 753 8.50 16.41 -30.25
CA VAL A 753 8.25 16.60 -31.69
C VAL A 753 9.41 16.20 -32.61
N ASP A 754 10.62 16.12 -32.07
CA ASP A 754 11.84 15.73 -32.77
C ASP A 754 12.23 14.26 -32.61
N LEU A 755 11.40 13.46 -31.92
CA LEU A 755 11.72 12.09 -31.56
C LEU A 755 11.73 11.16 -32.78
N GLU A 756 12.85 10.49 -32.99
CA GLU A 756 13.08 9.49 -34.03
C GLU A 756 13.09 8.06 -33.46
N ILE A 757 13.54 7.88 -32.22
CA ILE A 757 13.61 6.58 -31.54
C ILE A 757 12.97 6.66 -30.16
N LEU A 758 12.01 5.77 -29.89
CA LEU A 758 11.38 5.60 -28.57
C LEU A 758 11.57 4.16 -28.09
N ASP A 759 12.42 3.97 -27.08
CA ASP A 759 12.59 2.69 -26.40
C ASP A 759 11.85 2.69 -25.07
N ILE A 760 10.70 2.03 -25.02
CA ILE A 760 9.89 1.82 -23.82
C ILE A 760 9.76 0.32 -23.49
N SER A 761 10.79 -0.45 -23.86
CA SER A 761 10.85 -1.88 -23.61
C SER A 761 11.02 -2.22 -22.13
N TYR A 762 10.64 -3.44 -21.74
CA TYR A 762 10.70 -3.91 -20.34
C TYR A 762 9.97 -3.01 -19.34
N ASN A 763 8.83 -2.44 -19.74
CA ASN A 763 7.90 -1.78 -18.84
C ASN A 763 6.65 -2.68 -18.66
N ASP A 764 5.78 -2.40 -17.69
CA ASP A 764 4.53 -3.16 -17.49
C ASP A 764 3.34 -2.34 -17.99
N LEU A 765 3.44 -1.87 -19.23
CA LEU A 765 2.42 -1.03 -19.85
C LEU A 765 1.20 -1.88 -20.22
N ASN A 766 0.00 -1.37 -19.94
CA ASN A 766 -1.25 -2.01 -20.39
C ASN A 766 -1.75 -1.43 -21.73
N SER A 767 -1.34 -0.20 -22.06
CA SER A 767 -1.72 0.51 -23.29
C SER A 767 -0.79 1.69 -23.53
N LEU A 768 -0.87 2.30 -24.72
CA LEU A 768 -0.24 3.58 -25.05
C LEU A 768 -1.30 4.65 -25.30
N PRO A 769 -1.02 5.92 -24.97
CA PRO A 769 -1.90 7.04 -25.31
C PRO A 769 -2.02 7.16 -26.83
N TYR A 770 -3.16 7.66 -27.31
CA TYR A 770 -3.37 7.86 -28.74
C TYR A 770 -2.44 8.97 -29.30
N SER A 771 -2.02 9.92 -28.46
CA SER A 771 -1.11 11.02 -28.84
C SER A 771 0.26 10.56 -29.34
N ILE A 772 0.64 9.29 -29.16
CA ILE A 772 1.84 8.72 -29.78
C ILE A 772 1.82 8.81 -31.32
N SER A 773 0.61 8.84 -31.91
CA SER A 773 0.42 9.04 -33.35
C SER A 773 0.85 10.44 -33.84
N GLU A 774 0.97 11.42 -32.95
CA GLU A 774 1.39 12.80 -33.27
C GLU A 774 2.91 12.91 -33.48
N LEU A 775 3.68 11.87 -33.15
CA LEU A 775 5.13 11.83 -33.29
C LEU A 775 5.54 11.63 -34.76
N SER A 776 5.44 12.71 -35.54
CA SER A 776 5.64 12.70 -36.99
C SER A 776 7.03 12.27 -37.47
N LYS A 777 8.06 12.25 -36.60
CA LYS A 777 9.43 11.83 -36.93
C LYS A 777 9.82 10.44 -36.37
N LEU A 778 8.94 9.78 -35.64
CA LEU A 778 9.26 8.54 -34.94
C LEU A 778 9.43 7.38 -35.92
N LYS A 779 10.68 6.96 -36.10
CA LYS A 779 11.09 5.86 -36.99
C LYS A 779 11.13 4.52 -36.27
N VAL A 780 11.58 4.48 -35.01
CA VAL A 780 11.75 3.23 -34.25
C VAL A 780 10.94 3.30 -32.96
N LEU A 781 10.02 2.35 -32.78
CA LEU A 781 9.27 2.17 -31.54
C LEU A 781 9.56 0.79 -30.96
N ASP A 782 10.11 0.76 -29.75
CA ASP A 782 10.45 -0.47 -29.05
C ASP A 782 9.53 -0.72 -27.84
N LEU A 783 8.63 -1.69 -28.00
CA LEU A 783 7.62 -2.13 -27.02
C LEU A 783 7.91 -3.52 -26.47
N LYS A 784 9.05 -4.14 -26.80
CA LYS A 784 9.32 -5.53 -26.39
C LYS A 784 9.29 -5.68 -24.87
N TYR A 785 8.83 -6.84 -24.42
CA TYR A 785 8.68 -7.24 -23.01
C TYR A 785 7.78 -6.33 -22.17
N ASN A 786 6.73 -5.77 -22.79
CA ASN A 786 5.56 -5.23 -22.07
C ASN A 786 4.46 -6.29 -21.97
N PHE A 787 4.55 -7.17 -20.97
CA PHE A 787 3.74 -8.40 -20.87
C PHE A 787 2.22 -8.16 -20.77
N SER A 788 1.80 -6.97 -20.37
CA SER A 788 0.39 -6.62 -20.24
C SER A 788 -0.22 -6.05 -21.55
N ILE A 789 0.60 -5.69 -22.54
CA ILE A 789 0.12 -5.34 -23.89
C ILE A 789 -0.20 -6.63 -24.65
N LYS A 790 -1.48 -7.02 -24.68
CA LYS A 790 -1.92 -8.20 -25.46
C LYS A 790 -2.19 -7.88 -26.92
N VAL A 791 -2.60 -6.65 -27.22
CA VAL A 791 -2.95 -6.19 -28.56
C VAL A 791 -2.20 -4.91 -28.87
N LEU A 792 -1.70 -4.76 -30.10
CA LEU A 792 -0.99 -3.55 -30.51
C LEU A 792 -1.88 -2.30 -30.35
N PRO A 793 -1.45 -1.28 -29.59
CA PRO A 793 -2.26 -0.10 -29.34
C PRO A 793 -2.62 0.67 -30.62
N LYS A 794 -3.87 1.16 -30.70
CA LYS A 794 -4.42 1.80 -31.92
C LYS A 794 -3.58 2.98 -32.44
N GLY A 795 -3.02 3.80 -31.55
CA GLY A 795 -2.19 4.94 -31.94
C GLY A 795 -0.93 4.55 -32.73
N VAL A 796 -0.42 3.31 -32.57
CA VAL A 796 0.77 2.83 -33.29
C VAL A 796 0.52 2.70 -34.78
N TYR A 797 -0.70 2.33 -35.19
CA TYR A 797 -1.08 2.18 -36.60
C TYR A 797 -1.08 3.51 -37.35
N ASP A 798 -1.15 4.62 -36.63
CA ASP A 798 -1.31 5.97 -37.18
C ASP A 798 -0.01 6.80 -37.05
N ILE A 799 1.14 6.16 -36.76
CA ILE A 799 2.46 6.83 -36.70
C ILE A 799 3.04 6.93 -38.12
N PRO A 800 3.04 8.11 -38.75
CA PRO A 800 3.23 8.24 -40.21
C PRO A 800 4.64 7.87 -40.69
N SER A 801 5.66 7.96 -39.83
CA SER A 801 7.07 7.76 -40.15
C SER A 801 7.67 6.47 -39.59
N LEU A 802 6.84 5.58 -39.04
CA LEU A 802 7.35 4.38 -38.37
C LEU A 802 7.99 3.42 -39.37
N GLU A 803 9.28 3.15 -39.18
CA GLU A 803 10.10 2.26 -40.01
C GLU A 803 10.35 0.91 -39.32
N GLN A 804 10.47 0.89 -38.00
CA GLN A 804 10.69 -0.33 -37.21
C GLN A 804 9.83 -0.37 -35.95
N LEU A 805 9.15 -1.50 -35.75
CA LEU A 805 8.34 -1.77 -34.56
C LEU A 805 8.83 -3.06 -33.88
N HIS A 806 9.37 -2.93 -32.68
CA HIS A 806 9.81 -4.06 -31.87
C HIS A 806 8.71 -4.42 -30.86
N ILE A 807 8.22 -5.66 -30.89
CA ILE A 807 7.15 -6.15 -30.00
C ILE A 807 7.48 -7.54 -29.48
N SER A 808 6.87 -7.95 -28.37
CA SER A 808 6.92 -9.35 -27.95
C SER A 808 6.01 -10.24 -28.80
N GLU A 809 6.38 -11.51 -28.94
CA GLU A 809 5.63 -12.49 -29.74
C GLU A 809 4.15 -12.62 -29.38
N HIS A 810 3.78 -12.42 -28.10
CA HIS A 810 2.40 -12.53 -27.63
C HIS A 810 1.52 -11.33 -28.03
N VAL A 811 2.08 -10.25 -28.58
CA VAL A 811 1.31 -9.07 -28.97
C VAL A 811 0.59 -9.35 -30.29
N GLU A 812 -0.74 -9.40 -30.22
CA GLU A 812 -1.61 -9.62 -31.38
C GLU A 812 -1.89 -8.31 -32.12
N PHE A 813 -1.94 -8.35 -33.45
CA PHE A 813 -2.35 -7.22 -34.29
C PHE A 813 -2.83 -7.70 -35.66
N ASN A 814 -3.67 -6.91 -36.32
CA ASN A 814 -4.13 -7.23 -37.67
C ASN A 814 -3.02 -6.84 -38.68
N GLU A 815 -2.33 -7.84 -39.23
CA GLU A 815 -1.23 -7.62 -40.18
C GLU A 815 -1.67 -6.94 -41.48
N GLU A 816 -2.89 -7.19 -41.96
CA GLU A 816 -3.41 -6.57 -43.19
C GLU A 816 -3.65 -5.07 -42.98
N ILE A 817 -4.32 -4.71 -41.87
CA ILE A 817 -4.54 -3.31 -41.48
C ILE A 817 -3.19 -2.62 -41.24
N PHE A 818 -2.26 -3.29 -40.56
CA PHE A 818 -0.93 -2.75 -40.30
C PHE A 818 -0.15 -2.51 -41.59
N LYS A 819 -0.09 -3.48 -42.52
CA LYS A 819 0.58 -3.32 -43.82
C LYS A 819 -0.10 -2.27 -44.70
N LYS A 820 -1.43 -2.10 -44.60
CA LYS A 820 -2.15 -1.05 -45.34
C LYS A 820 -1.83 0.35 -44.83
N LYS A 821 -1.77 0.52 -43.51
CA LYS A 821 -1.49 1.82 -42.88
C LYS A 821 0.00 2.17 -42.85
N LEU A 822 0.86 1.18 -42.63
CA LEU A 822 2.31 1.31 -42.46
C LEU A 822 3.06 0.31 -43.38
N PRO A 823 2.99 0.49 -44.72
CA PRO A 823 3.49 -0.49 -45.68
C PRO A 823 5.02 -0.69 -45.64
N ASN A 824 5.76 0.30 -45.15
CA ASN A 824 7.22 0.28 -45.09
C ASN A 824 7.77 -0.06 -43.70
N CYS A 825 6.91 -0.31 -42.71
CA CYS A 825 7.33 -0.60 -41.35
C CYS A 825 7.68 -2.08 -41.16
N GLN A 826 8.89 -2.36 -40.68
CA GLN A 826 9.35 -3.69 -40.32
C GLN A 826 8.95 -4.03 -38.88
N VAL A 827 8.13 -5.06 -38.71
CA VAL A 827 7.79 -5.59 -37.37
C VAL A 827 8.78 -6.67 -36.98
N ILE A 828 9.47 -6.47 -35.86
CA ILE A 828 10.46 -7.39 -35.29
C ILE A 828 9.88 -7.97 -34.00
N LYS A 829 9.65 -9.28 -33.99
CA LYS A 829 9.10 -10.00 -32.84
C LYS A 829 10.21 -10.60 -31.98
N TYR A 830 10.05 -10.52 -30.66
CA TYR A 830 10.97 -11.08 -29.66
C TYR A 830 10.28 -12.17 -28.85
N GLU A 831 10.99 -13.28 -28.59
CA GLU A 831 10.47 -14.40 -27.83
C GLU A 831 9.87 -13.95 -26.49
N SER A 832 8.62 -14.36 -26.22
CA SER A 832 7.93 -13.96 -24.98
C SER A 832 8.49 -14.64 -23.72
N LYS A 833 9.38 -15.63 -23.90
CA LYS A 833 10.04 -16.38 -22.84
C LYS A 833 11.51 -15.99 -22.80
N VAL A 834 11.88 -15.05 -21.94
CA VAL A 834 13.23 -15.12 -21.38
C VAL A 834 13.22 -16.35 -20.47
N LYS A 835 13.97 -17.39 -20.84
CA LYS A 835 14.22 -18.55 -19.98
C LYS A 835 15.10 -18.05 -18.83
N ILE A 836 14.48 -17.68 -17.71
CA ILE A 836 15.18 -17.27 -16.50
C ILE A 836 15.58 -18.56 -15.79
N GLU A 837 16.86 -18.95 -15.91
CA GLU A 837 17.44 -19.92 -14.97
C GLU A 837 17.51 -19.22 -13.61
N TYR A 838 16.66 -19.68 -12.69
CA TYR A 838 16.45 -19.16 -11.34
C TYR A 838 17.63 -19.40 -10.40
#